data_AF-A0A1R1Y1E2-F1
#
_entry.id   AF-A0A1R1Y1E2-F1
#
_cell.length_a   1.000
_cell.length_b   1.000
_cell.length_c   1.000
_cell.angle_alpha   90.00
_cell.angle_beta   90.00
_cell.angle_gamma   90.00
#
_symmetry.space_group_name_H-M   'P 1'
#
loop_
_entity.id
_entity.type
_entity.pdbx_description
1 polymer ?
#
loop_
_entity_poly.entity_id
_entity_poly.type
_entity_poly.pdbx_seq_one_letter_code
_entity_poly.pdbx_strand_id
1 'polypeptide(L)'
;MLGSSTHKKQKHNNYPKSYSSDLVQISKVDNIFTMITSPNTFSSDINKIETSQQMHHKKFKFQYQQELENVVKSFSETNSDSSKLINPLSKKFNEIKRLSVIDFDNTLFCSPLPNSDIWDSRSIGLLKGDLGWFLDSRTLQKPYLSNSKKRWVKDIEKVSTEEFNRTDTLCILLTGRSDYIYHDIIRDLLSKRNISFDMVILKENPNIKWNPNNFISNKLDYYELTARNKALGIFASKASNPITFDYKMDVIADILDAFPSLDSIYMWDDRLNHCSKMQTFLENKYVSNNRIKEAKVYKVDQNTIYMDLDYEKKLVNYLVNDHNDYVDSELLRSAIDSQPQNNLPPQPDSNPDPTSPDNLTPSNSLPSTQKKDLSITRLKIEPYTRYTAVVLDQKSSDLLDSIFKTPKFWRKTEYHLFLGIGEIDDCYLAKNLGDYNFVNSCNEDPNHSKKNLKTVSFGDKVEIDVDGVGFISDTIYGLRILKTLAISDISNSNNTKITKKFRSVYNPSKLFDVGSDIDKENYSKPYLKFSSRPRFIPLCFNEAGGFMNTELLKINNFLNFSQFNTKNLKNVDQKFSVKLSKFVDLDSLNNNVRVSSLVSEKECILKLTGYITKVVRSAIVPETPVEPVKKDEVSIGNLIKVKWGDKIVGSDIGKAKKLIESQMADKQISNSDANLHLIKNLVDNLNPS
;
A
#
# COMPACT_ATOMS: atom_id res chain seq x y z
N MET A 1 -41.98 20.27 30.84
CA MET A 1 -42.09 19.33 31.97
C MET A 1 -41.64 17.97 31.43
N LEU A 2 -40.38 17.59 31.64
CA LEU A 2 -39.85 16.82 32.78
C LEU A 2 -40.21 15.33 32.74
N GLY A 3 -39.17 14.49 32.67
CA GLY A 3 -39.15 13.06 33.04
C GLY A 3 -39.36 12.10 31.85
N SER A 4 -38.57 11.06 31.63
CA SER A 4 -37.44 10.50 32.39
C SER A 4 -36.70 9.50 31.49
N SER A 5 -35.38 9.62 31.43
CA SER A 5 -34.47 8.70 30.76
C SER A 5 -34.24 7.44 31.60
N THR A 6 -34.51 6.26 31.04
CA THR A 6 -34.05 4.99 31.61
C THR A 6 -32.69 4.63 31.02
N HIS A 7 -31.65 4.83 31.83
CA HIS A 7 -30.30 4.31 31.63
C HIS A 7 -30.31 2.78 31.62
N LYS A 8 -30.03 2.15 30.46
CA LYS A 8 -29.51 0.78 30.42
C LYS A 8 -27.98 0.83 30.35
N LYS A 9 -27.36 0.55 31.49
CA LYS A 9 -25.94 0.17 31.61
C LYS A 9 -25.67 -1.04 30.73
N GLN A 10 -24.95 -0.89 29.63
CA GLN A 10 -24.31 -2.03 28.97
C GLN A 10 -23.03 -2.38 29.72
N LYS A 11 -23.00 -3.59 30.24
CA LYS A 11 -21.87 -4.21 30.93
C LYS A 11 -20.72 -4.40 29.95
N HIS A 12 -19.53 -3.97 30.35
CA HIS A 12 -18.27 -4.53 29.86
C HIS A 12 -18.29 -6.05 30.08
N ASN A 13 -18.25 -6.82 28.99
CA ASN A 13 -17.98 -8.24 29.04
C ASN A 13 -16.63 -8.52 28.35
N ASN A 14 -15.64 -8.80 29.21
CA ASN A 14 -14.61 -9.83 29.10
C ASN A 14 -14.00 -10.12 27.72
N TYR A 15 -12.71 -9.75 27.60
CA TYR A 15 -11.72 -10.46 26.80
C TYR A 15 -11.82 -11.99 27.00
N PRO A 16 -11.84 -12.81 25.93
CA PRO A 16 -11.53 -14.21 26.09
C PRO A 16 -10.01 -14.38 26.28
N LYS A 17 -9.67 -14.98 27.41
CA LYS A 17 -8.36 -15.58 27.68
C LYS A 17 -8.08 -16.68 26.66
N SER A 18 -6.78 -16.92 26.46
CA SER A 18 -6.14 -18.13 25.93
C SER A 18 -6.97 -19.42 26.07
N TYR A 19 -7.14 -20.15 24.96
CA TYR A 19 -7.47 -21.57 24.91
C TYR A 19 -6.40 -22.22 24.04
N SER A 20 -5.42 -22.94 24.62
CA SER A 20 -5.48 -24.34 25.06
C SER A 20 -5.93 -25.28 23.95
N SER A 21 -4.99 -26.12 23.54
CA SER A 21 -5.11 -27.24 22.63
C SER A 21 -6.16 -28.23 23.09
N ASP A 22 -7.28 -28.33 22.35
CA ASP A 22 -8.16 -29.48 22.42
C ASP A 22 -8.40 -30.00 20.99
N LEU A 23 -7.92 -31.22 20.77
CA LEU A 23 -8.08 -32.02 19.56
C LEU A 23 -9.57 -32.33 19.36
N VAL A 24 -10.21 -31.66 18.40
CA VAL A 24 -11.50 -32.09 17.86
C VAL A 24 -11.22 -32.98 16.66
N GLN A 25 -11.56 -34.26 16.77
CA GLN A 25 -11.53 -35.24 15.68
C GLN A 25 -12.47 -34.77 14.55
N ILE A 26 -11.90 -34.46 13.38
CA ILE A 26 -12.66 -34.15 12.15
C ILE A 26 -12.60 -35.38 11.24
N SER A 27 -13.60 -36.26 11.35
CA SER A 27 -13.73 -37.50 10.57
C SER A 27 -14.34 -37.31 9.17
N LYS A 28 -14.06 -36.18 8.49
CA LYS A 28 -14.60 -35.89 7.15
C LYS A 28 -13.58 -35.37 6.12
N VAL A 29 -12.29 -35.36 6.46
CA VAL A 29 -11.21 -34.91 5.56
C VAL A 29 -10.55 -36.07 4.79
N ASP A 30 -10.78 -37.32 5.22
CA ASP A 30 -10.06 -38.49 4.69
C ASP A 30 -10.46 -38.88 3.25
N ASN A 31 -11.62 -38.42 2.75
CA ASN A 31 -12.08 -38.77 1.40
C ASN A 31 -11.49 -37.91 0.27
N ILE A 32 -10.76 -36.82 0.59
CA ILE A 32 -10.13 -35.98 -0.45
C ILE A 32 -8.63 -36.30 -0.58
N PHE A 33 -7.97 -36.71 0.51
CA PHE A 33 -6.54 -37.02 0.49
C PHE A 33 -6.20 -38.34 -0.22
N THR A 34 -7.13 -39.29 -0.28
CA THR A 34 -6.95 -40.60 -0.93
C THR A 34 -7.04 -40.55 -2.46
N MET A 35 -7.51 -39.46 -3.07
CA MET A 35 -7.57 -39.36 -4.55
C MET A 35 -6.31 -38.76 -5.20
N ILE A 36 -5.35 -38.24 -4.43
CA ILE A 36 -4.16 -37.55 -5.00
C ILE A 36 -2.85 -38.30 -4.68
N THR A 37 -2.91 -39.37 -3.88
CA THR A 37 -1.74 -40.17 -3.51
C THR A 37 -1.92 -41.64 -3.91
N SER A 38 -1.84 -41.92 -5.21
CA SER A 38 -1.62 -43.28 -5.70
C SER A 38 -0.75 -43.23 -6.96
N PRO A 39 0.48 -43.77 -6.93
CA PRO A 39 1.27 -43.97 -8.12
C PRO A 39 0.84 -45.30 -8.76
N ASN A 40 0.10 -45.27 -9.86
CA ASN A 40 -0.18 -46.49 -10.63
C ASN A 40 0.24 -46.34 -12.09
N THR A 41 1.38 -46.96 -12.37
CA THR A 41 1.70 -47.72 -13.57
C THR A 41 0.55 -48.62 -14.04
N PHE A 42 0.16 -48.52 -15.30
CA PHE A 42 -0.48 -49.50 -16.21
C PHE A 42 -0.84 -48.69 -17.47
N SER A 43 -0.76 -49.13 -18.72
CA SER A 43 -0.44 -50.39 -19.38
C SER A 43 -0.23 -49.99 -20.84
N SER A 44 0.70 -50.64 -21.53
CA SER A 44 0.65 -50.76 -22.99
C SER A 44 -0.71 -51.33 -23.39
N ASP A 45 -1.49 -50.61 -24.19
CA ASP A 45 -2.46 -51.11 -25.19
C ASP A 45 -3.50 -50.06 -25.54
N ILE A 46 -3.13 -49.07 -26.37
CA ILE A 46 -4.03 -48.49 -27.37
C ILE A 46 -3.22 -48.23 -28.64
N ASN A 47 -2.87 -49.32 -29.33
CA ASN A 47 -2.60 -49.31 -30.76
C ASN A 47 -3.83 -49.92 -31.44
N LYS A 48 -4.78 -49.07 -31.88
CA LYS A 48 -5.55 -49.26 -33.13
C LYS A 48 -6.67 -48.21 -33.27
N ILE A 49 -6.66 -47.60 -34.46
CA ILE A 49 -7.69 -46.77 -35.09
C ILE A 49 -7.64 -45.28 -34.70
N GLU A 50 -6.77 -44.54 -35.39
CA GLU A 50 -7.17 -43.39 -36.20
C GLU A 50 -6.03 -43.02 -37.16
N THR A 51 -6.01 -43.68 -38.31
CA THR A 51 -5.25 -43.25 -39.48
C THR A 51 -6.12 -42.33 -40.31
N SER A 52 -5.92 -41.01 -40.19
CA SER A 52 -5.85 -40.09 -41.34
C SER A 52 -5.71 -38.64 -40.88
N GLN A 53 -4.74 -37.95 -41.50
CA GLN A 53 -4.42 -36.51 -41.45
C GLN A 53 -3.40 -36.07 -40.38
N GLN A 54 -2.13 -36.32 -40.71
CA GLN A 54 -0.99 -35.56 -40.20
C GLN A 54 -1.12 -34.08 -40.63
N MET A 55 -1.51 -33.22 -39.70
CA MET A 55 -1.15 -31.80 -39.71
C MET A 55 -0.27 -31.57 -38.48
N HIS A 56 0.90 -30.97 -38.68
CA HIS A 56 1.84 -30.59 -37.62
C HIS A 56 1.13 -29.75 -36.54
N HIS A 57 0.75 -30.35 -35.41
CA HIS A 57 0.31 -29.58 -34.25
C HIS A 57 1.52 -28.86 -33.65
N LYS A 58 1.66 -27.57 -34.00
CA LYS A 58 2.55 -26.65 -33.29
C LYS A 58 2.09 -26.65 -31.82
N LYS A 59 2.95 -27.12 -30.91
CA LYS A 59 2.64 -27.10 -29.47
C LYS A 59 2.74 -25.65 -28.99
N PHE A 60 1.61 -24.95 -28.87
CA PHE A 60 1.58 -23.59 -28.34
C PHE A 60 2.16 -23.54 -26.93
N LYS A 61 2.90 -22.46 -26.65
CA LYS A 61 3.43 -22.18 -25.31
C LYS A 61 2.31 -21.75 -24.38
N PHE A 62 1.37 -20.96 -24.89
CA PHE A 62 0.25 -20.38 -24.14
C PHE A 62 -1.09 -20.59 -24.86
N GLN A 63 -2.18 -20.65 -24.12
CA GLN A 63 -3.55 -20.83 -24.61
C GLN A 63 -3.99 -19.66 -25.49
N TYR A 64 -3.60 -18.42 -25.17
CA TYR A 64 -3.96 -17.25 -25.99
C TYR A 64 -3.46 -17.37 -27.43
N GLN A 65 -2.38 -18.12 -27.68
CA GLN A 65 -1.83 -18.32 -29.02
C GLN A 65 -2.77 -19.20 -29.85
N GLN A 66 -3.39 -20.20 -29.23
CA GLN A 66 -4.44 -21.00 -29.86
C GLN A 66 -5.72 -20.17 -30.09
N GLU A 67 -6.10 -19.32 -29.12
CA GLU A 67 -7.22 -18.40 -29.28
C GLU A 67 -6.97 -17.39 -30.42
N LEU A 68 -5.74 -16.92 -30.58
CA LEU A 68 -5.33 -16.03 -31.67
C LEU A 68 -5.51 -16.69 -33.03
N GLU A 69 -5.10 -17.94 -33.21
CA GLU A 69 -5.35 -18.69 -34.45
C GLU A 69 -6.84 -18.86 -34.74
N ASN A 70 -7.65 -19.13 -33.71
CA ASN A 70 -9.10 -19.23 -33.86
C ASN A 70 -9.71 -17.89 -34.30
N VAL A 71 -9.24 -16.76 -33.76
CA VAL A 71 -9.67 -15.42 -34.15
C VAL A 71 -9.28 -15.13 -35.60
N VAL A 72 -8.03 -15.41 -35.99
CA VAL A 72 -7.56 -15.27 -37.38
C VAL A 72 -8.44 -16.08 -38.34
N LYS A 73 -8.72 -17.34 -38.00
CA LYS A 73 -9.60 -18.21 -38.79
C LYS A 73 -11.01 -17.63 -38.89
N SER A 74 -11.58 -17.14 -37.78
CA SER A 74 -12.92 -16.55 -37.76
C SER A 74 -13.07 -15.31 -38.65
N PHE A 75 -12.00 -14.52 -38.83
CA PHE A 75 -12.03 -13.33 -39.69
C PHE A 75 -11.71 -13.65 -41.16
N SER A 76 -11.19 -14.85 -41.44
CA SER A 76 -10.83 -15.32 -42.77
C SER A 76 -11.97 -16.09 -43.46
N GLU A 77 -12.85 -16.72 -42.69
CA GLU A 77 -13.98 -17.50 -43.21
C GLU A 77 -15.09 -16.58 -43.76
N THR A 78 -15.41 -16.73 -45.05
CA THR A 78 -16.38 -15.89 -45.79
C THR A 78 -17.75 -16.53 -46.03
N ASN A 79 -18.07 -17.70 -45.45
CA ASN A 79 -19.27 -18.47 -45.82
C ASN A 79 -20.46 -18.37 -44.83
N SER A 80 -21.43 -17.54 -45.22
CA SER A 80 -22.89 -17.77 -45.36
C SER A 80 -23.75 -18.40 -44.26
N ASP A 81 -23.29 -18.60 -43.02
CA ASP A 81 -24.22 -18.90 -41.90
C ASP A 81 -23.96 -17.94 -40.74
N SER A 82 -24.54 -16.73 -40.85
CA SER A 82 -24.43 -15.66 -39.85
C SER A 82 -24.95 -16.06 -38.46
N SER A 83 -25.59 -17.22 -38.34
CA SER A 83 -26.08 -17.80 -37.09
C SER A 83 -25.00 -18.50 -36.24
N LYS A 84 -23.79 -18.73 -36.78
CA LYS A 84 -22.69 -19.46 -36.10
C LYS A 84 -21.36 -18.69 -36.00
N LEU A 85 -21.27 -17.47 -36.53
CA LEU A 85 -20.08 -16.64 -36.39
C LEU A 85 -19.94 -16.14 -34.94
N ILE A 86 -18.80 -16.45 -34.32
CA ILE A 86 -18.43 -15.96 -32.98
C ILE A 86 -18.21 -14.44 -32.98
N ASN A 87 -18.00 -13.82 -34.15
CA ASN A 87 -17.86 -12.38 -34.29
C ASN A 87 -19.16 -11.70 -34.79
N PRO A 88 -19.89 -10.97 -33.94
CA PRO A 88 -21.13 -10.29 -34.32
C PRO A 88 -20.96 -9.12 -35.30
N LEU A 89 -19.72 -8.68 -35.59
CA LEU A 89 -19.43 -7.44 -36.32
C LEU A 89 -18.93 -7.60 -37.76
N SER A 90 -18.83 -8.83 -38.30
CA SER A 90 -18.40 -9.10 -39.68
C SER A 90 -17.03 -8.50 -40.08
N LYS A 91 -16.07 -8.41 -39.14
CA LYS A 91 -14.70 -7.93 -39.43
C LYS A 91 -14.01 -8.88 -40.42
N LYS A 92 -13.36 -8.33 -41.45
CA LYS A 92 -12.61 -9.11 -42.44
C LYS A 92 -11.12 -9.07 -42.15
N PHE A 93 -10.46 -10.22 -42.20
CA PHE A 93 -9.04 -10.36 -41.86
C PHE A 93 -8.14 -9.33 -42.55
N ASN A 94 -8.25 -9.18 -43.88
CA ASN A 94 -7.42 -8.27 -44.67
C ASN A 94 -7.72 -6.77 -44.48
N GLU A 95 -8.86 -6.42 -43.86
CA GLU A 95 -9.27 -5.03 -43.62
C GLU A 95 -8.82 -4.53 -42.25
N ILE A 96 -8.37 -5.41 -41.36
CA ILE A 96 -7.90 -5.07 -40.02
C ILE A 96 -6.51 -4.43 -40.12
N LYS A 97 -6.42 -3.16 -39.74
CA LYS A 97 -5.19 -2.35 -39.81
C LYS A 97 -4.77 -1.79 -38.45
N ARG A 98 -5.68 -1.78 -37.47
CA ARG A 98 -5.48 -1.16 -36.17
C ARG A 98 -5.55 -2.19 -35.05
N LEU A 99 -4.64 -2.10 -34.09
CA LEU A 99 -4.68 -2.86 -32.85
C LEU A 99 -4.97 -1.92 -31.69
N SER A 100 -6.05 -2.18 -30.96
CA SER A 100 -6.43 -1.44 -29.75
C SER A 100 -6.30 -2.36 -28.54
N VAL A 101 -5.44 -1.97 -27.58
CA VAL A 101 -5.08 -2.76 -26.39
C VAL A 101 -5.47 -2.02 -25.13
N ILE A 102 -6.37 -2.59 -24.34
CA ILE A 102 -6.90 -1.95 -23.13
C ILE A 102 -6.48 -2.76 -21.90
N ASP A 103 -5.73 -2.14 -20.97
CA ASP A 103 -5.42 -2.75 -19.67
C ASP A 103 -6.66 -2.82 -18.78
N PHE A 104 -6.66 -3.76 -17.84
CA PHE A 104 -7.79 -3.96 -16.92
C PHE A 104 -7.67 -3.12 -15.64
N ASP A 105 -6.68 -3.44 -14.79
CA ASP A 105 -6.56 -2.87 -13.45
C ASP A 105 -6.29 -1.36 -13.53
N ASN A 106 -7.17 -0.57 -12.92
CA ASN A 106 -7.13 0.89 -12.84
C ASN A 106 -7.12 1.63 -14.19
N THR A 107 -7.36 0.91 -15.28
CA THR A 107 -7.50 1.45 -16.63
C THR A 107 -8.95 1.33 -17.09
N LEU A 108 -9.44 0.11 -17.36
CA LEU A 108 -10.85 -0.14 -17.63
C LEU A 108 -11.68 -0.26 -16.33
N PHE A 109 -11.10 -0.87 -15.30
CA PHE A 109 -11.76 -1.19 -14.05
C PHE A 109 -10.93 -0.75 -12.83
N CYS A 110 -11.48 0.09 -11.96
CA CYS A 110 -10.91 0.54 -10.68
C CYS A 110 -10.84 -0.60 -9.67
N SER A 111 -9.87 -1.50 -9.85
CA SER A 111 -9.54 -2.57 -8.93
C SER A 111 -9.09 -2.02 -7.58
N PRO A 112 -9.50 -2.64 -6.45
CA PRO A 112 -9.05 -2.19 -5.14
C PRO A 112 -7.52 -2.20 -5.02
N LEU A 113 -6.95 -1.08 -4.60
CA LEU A 113 -5.56 -0.99 -4.15
C LEU A 113 -5.50 -1.03 -2.62
N PRO A 114 -4.38 -1.47 -2.02
CA PRO A 114 -4.18 -1.33 -0.58
C PRO A 114 -4.34 0.12 -0.14
N ASN A 115 -5.12 0.34 0.90
CA ASN A 115 -5.48 1.65 1.40
C ASN A 115 -4.30 2.30 2.15
N SER A 116 -3.80 3.41 1.62
CA SER A 116 -2.70 4.18 2.22
C SER A 116 -3.09 4.94 3.50
N ASP A 117 -4.40 4.99 3.78
CA ASP A 117 -4.94 5.44 5.05
C ASP A 117 -4.99 4.34 6.12
N ILE A 118 -4.72 3.08 5.78
CA ILE A 118 -4.59 1.99 6.75
C ILE A 118 -3.13 1.56 6.86
N TRP A 119 -2.49 1.30 5.73
CA TRP A 119 -1.18 0.66 5.66
C TRP A 119 -0.07 1.66 5.39
N ASP A 120 1.11 1.42 5.97
CA ASP A 120 2.29 2.20 5.61
C ASP A 120 2.81 1.87 4.20
N SER A 121 3.64 2.76 3.65
CA SER A 121 4.18 2.60 2.30
C SER A 121 4.96 1.30 2.13
N ARG A 122 5.67 0.83 3.17
CA ARG A 122 6.39 -0.46 3.13
C ARG A 122 5.42 -1.62 3.07
N SER A 123 4.39 -1.63 3.91
CA SER A 123 3.32 -2.65 3.87
C SER A 123 2.58 -2.67 2.56
N ILE A 124 2.28 -1.51 1.96
CA ILE A 124 1.65 -1.45 0.63
C ILE A 124 2.55 -2.11 -0.42
N GLY A 125 3.86 -1.84 -0.38
CA GLY A 125 4.84 -2.49 -1.25
C GLY A 125 4.84 -4.01 -1.05
N LEU A 126 4.82 -4.46 0.21
CA LEU A 126 4.77 -5.87 0.57
C LEU A 126 3.46 -6.54 0.10
N LEU A 127 2.32 -5.88 0.28
CA LEU A 127 1.00 -6.33 -0.17
C LEU A 127 0.95 -6.50 -1.69
N LYS A 128 1.34 -5.46 -2.44
CA LYS A 128 1.35 -5.50 -3.91
C LYS A 128 2.36 -6.49 -4.46
N GLY A 129 3.45 -6.74 -3.72
CA GLY A 129 4.56 -7.60 -4.11
C GLY A 129 4.45 -9.01 -3.52
N ASP A 130 4.99 -9.19 -2.32
CA ASP A 130 5.29 -10.49 -1.70
C ASP A 130 4.05 -11.19 -1.14
N LEU A 131 3.11 -10.44 -0.59
CA LEU A 131 1.89 -11.00 0.00
C LEU A 131 0.77 -11.24 -1.02
N GLY A 132 1.01 -11.02 -2.32
CA GLY A 132 0.13 -11.49 -3.38
C GLY A 132 -1.22 -10.77 -3.51
N TRP A 133 -1.32 -9.47 -3.20
CA TRP A 133 -2.56 -8.70 -3.34
C TRP A 133 -3.23 -8.88 -4.72
N PHE A 134 -2.45 -8.82 -5.81
CA PHE A 134 -2.98 -9.01 -7.16
C PHE A 134 -3.14 -10.49 -7.57
N LEU A 135 -2.68 -11.42 -6.74
CA LEU A 135 -2.83 -12.87 -6.94
C LEU A 135 -3.99 -13.43 -6.10
N ASP A 136 -4.57 -12.65 -5.19
CA ASP A 136 -5.70 -13.10 -4.38
C ASP A 136 -7.05 -12.77 -5.02
N SER A 137 -7.77 -13.81 -5.47
CA SER A 137 -9.05 -13.67 -6.16
C SER A 137 -10.11 -12.93 -5.35
N ARG A 138 -10.01 -12.94 -4.02
CA ARG A 138 -10.91 -12.19 -3.13
C ARG A 138 -10.94 -10.72 -3.52
N THR A 139 -9.84 -10.14 -4.00
CA THR A 139 -9.78 -8.72 -4.41
C THR A 139 -10.78 -8.31 -5.49
N LEU A 140 -11.26 -9.25 -6.31
CA LEU A 140 -12.25 -9.02 -7.36
C LEU A 140 -13.58 -9.77 -7.15
N GLN A 141 -13.80 -10.31 -5.94
CA GLN A 141 -14.99 -11.10 -5.62
C GLN A 141 -15.73 -10.54 -4.40
N LYS A 142 -17.04 -10.82 -4.30
CA LYS A 142 -17.81 -10.46 -3.11
C LYS A 142 -17.32 -11.28 -1.90
N PRO A 143 -17.36 -10.72 -0.68
CA PRO A 143 -17.85 -9.38 -0.33
C PRO A 143 -16.80 -8.26 -0.47
N TYR A 144 -15.53 -8.59 -0.69
CA TYR A 144 -14.39 -7.66 -0.74
C TYR A 144 -14.50 -6.65 -1.90
N LEU A 145 -15.00 -7.08 -3.06
CA LEU A 145 -15.33 -6.18 -4.17
C LEU A 145 -16.75 -5.63 -3.99
N SER A 146 -16.88 -4.55 -3.21
CA SER A 146 -18.12 -3.78 -3.10
C SER A 146 -18.28 -2.82 -4.29
N ASN A 147 -19.53 -2.49 -4.63
CA ASN A 147 -19.89 -1.48 -5.63
C ASN A 147 -19.28 -1.69 -7.03
N SER A 148 -19.16 -2.93 -7.52
CA SER A 148 -18.55 -3.23 -8.84
C SER A 148 -19.08 -2.36 -10.00
N LYS A 149 -20.36 -2.00 -9.99
CA LYS A 149 -20.97 -1.10 -10.99
C LYS A 149 -20.34 0.30 -11.06
N LYS A 150 -19.82 0.82 -9.94
CA LYS A 150 -19.20 2.16 -9.86
C LYS A 150 -17.71 2.16 -10.18
N ARG A 151 -17.13 0.99 -10.43
CA ARG A 151 -15.68 0.82 -10.63
C ARG A 151 -15.27 0.85 -12.11
N TRP A 152 -16.20 0.97 -13.04
CA TRP A 152 -15.87 1.11 -14.46
C TRP A 152 -15.46 2.55 -14.79
N VAL A 153 -14.32 2.71 -15.45
CA VAL A 153 -13.84 4.02 -15.91
C VAL A 153 -14.63 4.38 -17.17
N LYS A 154 -15.65 5.24 -17.02
CA LYS A 154 -16.64 5.52 -18.07
C LYS A 154 -16.04 5.93 -19.41
N ASP A 155 -14.98 6.74 -19.39
CA ASP A 155 -14.33 7.21 -20.61
C ASP A 155 -13.65 6.03 -21.34
N ILE A 156 -13.03 5.12 -20.60
CA ILE A 156 -12.37 3.93 -21.17
C ILE A 156 -13.38 2.86 -21.57
N GLU A 157 -14.51 2.73 -20.86
CA GLU A 157 -15.63 1.87 -21.28
C GLU A 157 -16.19 2.33 -22.64
N LYS A 158 -16.36 3.65 -22.82
CA LYS A 158 -16.76 4.22 -24.10
C LYS A 158 -15.74 3.92 -25.19
N VAL A 159 -14.45 4.18 -24.93
CA VAL A 159 -13.36 3.86 -25.87
C VAL A 159 -13.36 2.37 -26.23
N SER A 160 -13.50 1.48 -25.24
CA SER A 160 -13.53 0.02 -25.46
C SER A 160 -14.65 -0.38 -26.41
N THR A 161 -15.84 0.19 -26.21
CA THR A 161 -17.02 -0.07 -27.04
C THR A 161 -16.83 0.49 -28.45
N GLU A 162 -16.32 1.71 -28.58
CA GLU A 162 -16.06 2.33 -29.87
C GLU A 162 -15.01 1.55 -30.66
N GLU A 163 -13.87 1.21 -30.05
CA GLU A 163 -12.78 0.44 -30.67
C GLU A 163 -13.21 -0.98 -31.05
N PHE A 164 -14.02 -1.64 -30.22
CA PHE A 164 -14.58 -2.97 -30.55
C PHE A 164 -15.46 -2.92 -31.79
N ASN A 165 -16.29 -1.88 -31.95
CA ASN A 165 -17.23 -1.72 -33.06
C ASN A 165 -16.59 -1.27 -34.38
N ARG A 166 -15.30 -0.91 -34.39
CA ARG A 166 -14.59 -0.56 -35.62
C ARG A 166 -14.30 -1.81 -36.45
N THR A 167 -14.63 -1.75 -37.74
CA THR A 167 -14.43 -2.88 -38.67
C THR A 167 -12.96 -3.10 -39.03
N ASP A 168 -12.13 -2.05 -38.91
CA ASP A 168 -10.70 -2.05 -39.21
C ASP A 168 -9.80 -2.28 -37.98
N THR A 169 -10.40 -2.54 -36.81
CA THR A 169 -9.68 -2.66 -35.53
C THR A 169 -9.84 -4.06 -34.91
N LEU A 170 -8.71 -4.65 -34.51
CA LEU A 170 -8.65 -5.74 -33.54
C LEU A 170 -8.58 -5.13 -32.13
N CYS A 171 -9.62 -5.31 -31.33
CA CYS A 171 -9.75 -4.73 -29.99
C CYS A 171 -9.59 -5.83 -28.93
N ILE A 172 -8.56 -5.72 -28.10
CA ILE A 172 -8.22 -6.71 -27.08
C ILE A 172 -8.16 -6.10 -25.68
N LEU A 173 -8.54 -6.89 -24.69
CA LEU A 173 -8.18 -6.65 -23.29
C LEU A 173 -6.88 -7.39 -22.99
N LEU A 174 -5.89 -6.71 -22.41
CA LEU A 174 -4.61 -7.32 -22.03
C LEU A 174 -4.17 -6.91 -20.63
N THR A 175 -4.20 -7.85 -19.69
CA THR A 175 -3.93 -7.60 -18.26
C THR A 175 -2.77 -8.42 -17.70
N GLY A 176 -2.10 -7.87 -16.69
CA GLY A 176 -1.08 -8.57 -15.91
C GLY A 176 -1.62 -9.56 -14.86
N ARG A 177 -2.95 -9.66 -14.69
CA ARG A 177 -3.59 -10.63 -13.78
C ARG A 177 -3.35 -12.06 -14.28
N SER A 178 -3.08 -12.98 -13.34
CA SER A 178 -2.82 -14.38 -13.67
C SER A 178 -4.06 -15.09 -14.22
N ASP A 179 -3.95 -15.69 -15.39
CA ASP A 179 -5.08 -16.33 -16.08
C ASP A 179 -5.68 -17.46 -15.24
N TYR A 180 -4.86 -18.39 -14.73
CA TYR A 180 -5.30 -19.52 -13.91
C TYR A 180 -6.07 -19.14 -12.63
N ILE A 181 -6.04 -17.87 -12.19
CA ILE A 181 -6.80 -17.36 -11.05
C ILE A 181 -8.03 -16.55 -11.49
N TYR A 182 -7.87 -15.71 -12.50
CA TYR A 182 -8.83 -14.65 -12.85
C TYR A 182 -9.58 -14.87 -14.16
N HIS A 183 -9.29 -15.95 -14.90
CA HIS A 183 -9.87 -16.26 -16.21
C HIS A 183 -11.38 -16.02 -16.25
N ASP A 184 -12.10 -16.67 -15.34
CA ASP A 184 -13.55 -16.60 -15.25
C ASP A 184 -14.03 -15.34 -14.53
N ILE A 185 -13.27 -14.83 -13.56
CA ILE A 185 -13.65 -13.66 -12.76
C ILE A 185 -13.73 -12.41 -13.63
N ILE A 186 -12.70 -12.17 -14.46
CA ILE A 186 -12.67 -10.99 -15.34
C ILE A 186 -13.73 -11.12 -16.44
N ARG A 187 -13.89 -12.32 -17.03
CA ARG A 187 -14.93 -12.57 -18.05
C ARG A 187 -16.36 -12.43 -17.48
N ASP A 188 -16.61 -12.86 -16.25
CA ASP A 188 -17.87 -12.63 -15.53
C ASP A 188 -18.13 -11.14 -15.26
N LEU A 189 -17.09 -10.37 -14.88
CA LEU A 189 -17.21 -8.92 -14.70
C LEU A 189 -17.54 -8.20 -16.01
N LEU A 190 -16.86 -8.55 -17.10
CA LEU A 190 -17.09 -7.99 -18.44
C LEU A 190 -18.50 -8.30 -18.95
N SER A 191 -18.94 -9.55 -18.87
CA SER A 191 -20.28 -9.96 -19.33
C SER A 191 -21.39 -9.27 -18.56
N LYS A 192 -21.27 -9.13 -17.23
CA LYS A 192 -22.22 -8.37 -16.39
C LYS A 192 -22.28 -6.88 -16.72
N ARG A 193 -21.21 -6.34 -17.33
CA ARG A 193 -21.15 -4.95 -17.78
C ARG A 193 -21.54 -4.80 -19.27
N ASN A 194 -21.67 -5.89 -20.00
CA ASN A 194 -21.90 -5.92 -21.44
C ASN A 194 -20.78 -5.21 -22.23
N ILE A 195 -19.52 -5.47 -21.85
CA ILE A 195 -18.33 -5.00 -22.58
C ILE A 195 -17.69 -6.21 -23.24
N SER A 196 -17.39 -6.10 -24.54
CA SER A 196 -16.85 -7.17 -25.36
C SER A 196 -15.51 -6.77 -25.97
N PHE A 197 -14.68 -7.77 -26.22
CA PHE A 197 -13.39 -7.68 -26.90
C PHE A 197 -13.27 -8.83 -27.88
N ASP A 198 -12.49 -8.67 -28.94
CA ASP A 198 -12.15 -9.77 -29.85
C ASP A 198 -11.32 -10.84 -29.12
N MET A 199 -10.48 -10.41 -28.16
CA MET A 199 -9.74 -11.30 -27.25
C MET A 199 -9.64 -10.71 -25.84
N VAL A 200 -9.69 -11.59 -24.83
CA VAL A 200 -9.46 -11.27 -23.43
C VAL A 200 -8.25 -12.04 -22.93
N ILE A 201 -7.08 -11.38 -22.93
CA ILE A 201 -5.79 -12.02 -22.65
C ILE A 201 -5.34 -11.66 -21.24
N LEU A 202 -5.25 -12.68 -20.40
CA LEU A 202 -4.66 -12.61 -19.06
C LEU A 202 -3.24 -13.20 -19.09
N LYS A 203 -2.47 -12.96 -18.03
CA LYS A 203 -1.10 -13.44 -17.93
C LYS A 203 -1.06 -14.93 -17.60
N GLU A 204 -0.69 -15.75 -18.57
CA GLU A 204 -0.55 -17.19 -18.39
C GLU A 204 0.78 -17.55 -17.71
N ASN A 205 0.76 -18.65 -16.94
CA ASN A 205 1.95 -19.25 -16.34
C ASN A 205 2.32 -20.51 -17.14
N PRO A 206 3.59 -20.69 -17.55
CA PRO A 206 4.00 -21.85 -18.34
C PRO A 206 3.82 -23.19 -17.62
N ASN A 207 3.83 -23.19 -16.29
CA ASN A 207 3.76 -24.39 -15.46
C ASN A 207 2.35 -24.64 -14.87
N ILE A 208 1.48 -23.63 -14.89
CA ILE A 208 0.14 -23.69 -14.28
C ILE A 208 -0.89 -23.18 -15.28
N LYS A 209 -1.72 -24.08 -15.77
CA LYS A 209 -2.82 -23.76 -16.69
C LYS A 209 -4.12 -23.47 -15.94
N TRP A 210 -4.95 -22.61 -16.53
CA TRP A 210 -6.34 -22.48 -16.09
C TRP A 210 -7.07 -23.81 -16.22
N ASN A 211 -7.97 -24.07 -15.26
CA ASN A 211 -8.85 -25.23 -15.27
C ASN A 211 -10.27 -24.75 -14.94
N PRO A 212 -11.25 -24.93 -15.85
CA PRO A 212 -12.63 -24.49 -15.63
C PRO A 212 -13.29 -25.14 -14.40
N ASN A 213 -12.86 -26.34 -14.01
CA ASN A 213 -13.41 -27.03 -12.84
C ASN A 213 -12.97 -26.39 -11.51
N ASN A 214 -11.93 -25.54 -11.53
CA ASN A 214 -11.48 -24.81 -10.35
C ASN A 214 -12.30 -23.52 -10.10
N PHE A 215 -13.21 -23.19 -11.03
CA PHE A 215 -14.08 -22.03 -10.89
C PHE A 215 -15.36 -22.38 -10.13
N ILE A 216 -15.42 -21.98 -8.86
CA ILE A 216 -16.64 -22.07 -8.07
C ILE A 216 -17.19 -20.66 -7.93
N SER A 217 -18.23 -20.36 -8.72
CA SER A 217 -18.93 -19.07 -8.66
C SER A 217 -19.60 -18.91 -7.30
N ASN A 218 -19.08 -18.00 -6.47
CA ASN A 218 -19.73 -17.44 -5.29
C ASN A 218 -20.30 -18.47 -4.29
N LYS A 219 -19.45 -19.11 -3.47
CA LYS A 219 -19.82 -19.59 -2.12
C LYS A 219 -18.70 -20.24 -1.28
N LEU A 220 -17.43 -20.11 -1.67
CA LEU A 220 -16.35 -20.69 -0.86
C LEU A 220 -16.14 -19.87 0.42
N ASP A 221 -16.01 -20.55 1.55
CA ASP A 221 -15.61 -19.92 2.81
C ASP A 221 -14.09 -19.68 2.87
N TYR A 222 -13.59 -19.17 4.01
CA TYR A 222 -12.17 -18.85 4.20
C TYR A 222 -11.27 -20.07 3.98
N TYR A 223 -11.65 -21.24 4.52
CA TYR A 223 -10.78 -22.41 4.51
C TYR A 223 -10.62 -22.95 3.10
N GLU A 224 -11.68 -22.95 2.30
CA GLU A 224 -11.62 -23.46 0.94
C GLU A 224 -10.87 -22.51 0.00
N LEU A 225 -10.99 -21.19 0.18
CA LEU A 225 -10.20 -20.21 -0.59
C LEU A 225 -8.72 -20.24 -0.20
N THR A 226 -8.39 -20.33 1.09
CA THR A 226 -7.02 -20.48 1.55
C THR A 226 -6.44 -21.82 1.09
N ALA A 227 -7.18 -22.92 1.19
CA ALA A 227 -6.75 -24.21 0.66
C ALA A 227 -6.51 -24.17 -0.86
N ARG A 228 -7.38 -23.49 -1.62
CA ARG A 228 -7.20 -23.26 -3.06
C ARG A 228 -5.96 -22.43 -3.35
N ASN A 229 -5.79 -21.30 -2.66
CA ASN A 229 -4.64 -20.41 -2.82
C ASN A 229 -3.32 -21.13 -2.47
N LYS A 230 -3.36 -21.99 -1.45
CA LYS A 230 -2.25 -22.87 -1.03
C LYS A 230 -1.97 -23.96 -2.07
N ALA A 231 -3.00 -24.62 -2.59
CA ALA A 231 -2.90 -25.66 -3.61
C ALA A 231 -2.41 -25.12 -4.97
N LEU A 232 -2.83 -23.92 -5.34
CA LEU A 232 -2.33 -23.20 -6.53
C LEU A 232 -0.89 -22.68 -6.34
N GLY A 233 -0.33 -22.78 -5.12
CA GLY A 233 1.01 -22.35 -4.82
C GLY A 233 1.22 -20.87 -5.12
N ILE A 234 0.27 -19.99 -4.76
CA ILE A 234 0.32 -18.57 -5.15
C ILE A 234 1.65 -17.89 -4.72
N PHE A 235 2.20 -18.29 -3.56
CA PHE A 235 3.49 -17.79 -3.08
C PHE A 235 4.70 -18.45 -3.77
N ALA A 236 4.62 -19.77 -4.06
CA ALA A 236 5.68 -20.52 -4.77
C ALA A 236 5.74 -20.20 -6.28
N SER A 237 4.60 -19.88 -6.90
CA SER A 237 4.47 -19.60 -8.34
C SER A 237 4.96 -18.20 -8.73
N LYS A 238 5.16 -17.30 -7.76
CA LYS A 238 5.65 -15.93 -7.98
C LYS A 238 6.99 -15.91 -8.72
N ALA A 239 7.87 -16.86 -8.46
CA ALA A 239 9.17 -16.98 -9.13
C ALA A 239 9.06 -17.40 -10.61
N SER A 240 7.99 -18.14 -10.97
CA SER A 240 7.77 -18.66 -12.32
C SER A 240 6.90 -17.78 -13.22
N ASN A 241 6.28 -16.73 -12.64
CA ASN A 241 5.41 -15.83 -13.39
C ASN A 241 6.25 -14.93 -14.30
N PRO A 242 5.88 -14.79 -15.59
CA PRO A 242 6.58 -13.86 -16.47
C PRO A 242 6.42 -12.42 -15.98
N ILE A 243 7.43 -11.60 -16.24
CA ILE A 243 7.40 -10.17 -15.98
C ILE A 243 6.28 -9.58 -16.84
N THR A 244 5.39 -8.79 -16.23
CA THR A 244 4.18 -8.29 -16.89
C THR A 244 4.48 -7.48 -18.15
N PHE A 245 5.54 -6.65 -18.12
CA PHE A 245 5.94 -5.88 -19.30
C PHE A 245 6.30 -6.78 -20.47
N ASP A 246 7.21 -7.74 -20.25
CA ASP A 246 7.68 -8.67 -21.28
C ASP A 246 6.52 -9.49 -21.84
N TYR A 247 5.67 -10.03 -20.98
CA TYR A 247 4.48 -10.79 -21.40
C TYR A 247 3.57 -9.95 -22.31
N LYS A 248 3.30 -8.69 -21.95
CA LYS A 248 2.47 -7.82 -22.80
C LYS A 248 3.11 -7.58 -24.16
N MET A 249 4.43 -7.37 -24.21
CA MET A 249 5.14 -7.12 -25.46
C MET A 249 5.26 -8.37 -26.34
N ASP A 250 5.40 -9.55 -25.74
CA ASP A 250 5.38 -10.84 -26.44
C ASP A 250 4.00 -11.11 -27.08
N VAL A 251 2.91 -10.86 -26.34
CA VAL A 251 1.55 -10.95 -26.90
C VAL A 251 1.37 -10.00 -28.09
N ILE A 252 1.85 -8.75 -27.99
CA ILE A 252 1.78 -7.81 -29.11
C ILE A 252 2.60 -8.30 -30.31
N ALA A 253 3.78 -8.90 -30.08
CA ALA A 253 4.58 -9.47 -31.15
C ALA A 253 3.84 -10.61 -31.86
N ASP A 254 3.27 -11.57 -31.11
CA ASP A 254 2.49 -12.69 -31.65
C ASP A 254 1.29 -12.19 -32.48
N ILE A 255 0.60 -11.15 -32.02
CA ILE A 255 -0.53 -10.54 -32.75
C ILE A 255 -0.07 -9.86 -34.05
N LEU A 256 1.04 -9.11 -34.03
CA LEU A 256 1.59 -8.51 -35.23
C LEU A 256 2.04 -9.56 -36.25
N ASP A 257 2.58 -10.68 -35.79
CA ASP A 257 2.97 -11.78 -36.68
C ASP A 257 1.72 -12.46 -37.29
N ALA A 258 0.66 -12.62 -36.49
CA ALA A 258 -0.61 -13.19 -36.94
C ALA A 258 -1.42 -12.26 -37.87
N PHE A 259 -1.29 -10.94 -37.73
CA PHE A 259 -1.97 -9.93 -38.54
C PHE A 259 -0.96 -9.01 -39.26
N PRO A 260 -0.42 -9.44 -40.42
CA PRO A 260 0.53 -8.64 -41.19
C PRO A 260 -0.01 -7.29 -41.65
N SER A 261 -1.33 -7.15 -41.80
CA SER A 261 -2.01 -5.93 -42.23
C SER A 261 -2.08 -4.83 -41.15
N LEU A 262 -1.81 -5.16 -39.88
CA LEU A 262 -1.74 -4.18 -38.80
C LEU A 262 -0.63 -3.16 -39.08
N ASP A 263 -0.99 -1.89 -39.10
CA ASP A 263 -0.08 -0.77 -39.34
C ASP A 263 -0.13 0.29 -38.23
N SER A 264 -0.96 0.11 -37.21
CA SER A 264 -1.04 1.04 -36.08
C SER A 264 -1.47 0.37 -34.77
N ILE A 265 -0.92 0.84 -33.64
CA ILE A 265 -1.20 0.33 -32.30
C ILE A 265 -1.63 1.47 -31.37
N TYR A 266 -2.70 1.24 -30.61
CA TYR A 266 -3.24 2.17 -29.62
C TYR A 266 -3.40 1.43 -28.30
N MET A 267 -2.82 1.96 -27.22
CA MET A 267 -2.83 1.31 -25.91
C MET A 267 -3.28 2.24 -24.81
N TRP A 268 -3.99 1.71 -23.81
CA TRP A 268 -4.39 2.43 -22.60
C TRP A 268 -3.89 1.67 -21.37
N ASP A 269 -3.15 2.36 -20.48
CA ASP A 269 -2.66 1.83 -19.19
C ASP A 269 -2.60 2.98 -18.17
N ASP A 270 -2.70 2.69 -16.87
CA ASP A 270 -2.76 3.69 -15.81
C ASP A 270 -1.37 4.11 -15.29
N ARG A 271 -0.34 3.27 -15.52
CA ARG A 271 0.99 3.46 -14.94
C ARG A 271 1.87 4.28 -15.87
N LEU A 272 2.10 5.56 -15.53
CA LEU A 272 2.93 6.49 -16.33
C LEU A 272 4.28 5.88 -16.74
N ASN A 273 5.02 5.27 -15.80
CA ASN A 273 6.30 4.63 -16.10
C ASN A 273 6.18 3.44 -17.05
N HIS A 274 5.06 2.69 -17.02
CA HIS A 274 4.81 1.64 -17.99
C HIS A 274 4.43 2.24 -19.34
N CYS A 275 3.55 3.25 -19.37
CA CYS A 275 3.16 3.93 -20.61
C CYS A 275 4.37 4.44 -21.37
N SER A 276 5.27 5.16 -20.70
CA SER A 276 6.51 5.67 -21.31
C SER A 276 7.40 4.55 -21.83
N LYS A 277 7.59 3.47 -21.04
CA LYS A 277 8.39 2.32 -21.48
C LYS A 277 7.79 1.59 -22.69
N MET A 278 6.47 1.40 -22.70
CA MET A 278 5.75 0.75 -23.80
C MET A 278 5.81 1.61 -25.06
N GLN A 279 5.60 2.92 -24.94
CA GLN A 279 5.72 3.86 -26.06
C GLN A 279 7.10 3.76 -26.72
N THR A 280 8.17 3.91 -25.94
CA THR A 280 9.55 3.84 -26.44
C THR A 280 9.87 2.48 -27.06
N PHE A 281 9.39 1.38 -26.45
CA PHE A 281 9.62 0.04 -27.00
C PHE A 281 8.95 -0.15 -28.35
N LEU A 282 7.67 0.23 -28.49
CA LEU A 282 6.92 0.07 -29.73
C LEU A 282 7.47 0.96 -30.85
N GLU A 283 7.84 2.20 -30.54
CA GLU A 283 8.47 3.12 -31.48
C GLU A 283 9.77 2.53 -32.02
N ASN A 284 10.71 2.18 -31.13
CA ASN A 284 12.03 1.69 -31.52
C ASN A 284 11.97 0.36 -32.27
N LYS A 285 11.08 -0.56 -31.84
CA LYS A 285 11.04 -1.91 -32.39
C LYS A 285 10.22 -2.01 -33.68
N TYR A 286 9.09 -1.31 -33.77
CA TYR A 286 8.14 -1.52 -34.86
C TYR A 286 7.95 -0.28 -35.74
N VAL A 287 7.97 0.95 -35.19
CA VAL A 287 7.81 2.17 -36.00
C VAL A 287 9.11 2.50 -36.74
N SER A 288 10.25 2.55 -36.03
CA SER A 288 11.55 2.87 -36.63
C SER A 288 11.98 1.86 -37.70
N ASN A 289 11.51 0.62 -37.59
CA ASN A 289 11.75 -0.44 -38.58
C ASN A 289 10.67 -0.54 -39.67
N ASN A 290 9.74 0.42 -39.73
CA ASN A 290 8.62 0.46 -40.68
C ASN A 290 7.70 -0.78 -40.66
N ARG A 291 7.68 -1.56 -39.57
CA ARG A 291 6.72 -2.66 -39.40
C ARG A 291 5.31 -2.11 -39.21
N ILE A 292 5.16 -1.03 -38.46
CA ILE A 292 3.91 -0.27 -38.30
C ILE A 292 4.19 1.22 -38.55
N LYS A 293 3.17 1.99 -38.88
CA LYS A 293 3.26 3.43 -39.13
C LYS A 293 3.27 4.25 -37.85
N GLU A 294 2.51 3.82 -36.84
CA GLU A 294 2.40 4.54 -35.57
C GLU A 294 2.10 3.62 -34.39
N ALA A 295 2.54 4.05 -33.21
CA ALA A 295 2.12 3.50 -31.94
C ALA A 295 1.79 4.67 -30.97
N LYS A 296 0.67 4.57 -30.24
CA LYS A 296 0.27 5.56 -29.24
C LYS A 296 -0.16 4.88 -27.96
N VAL A 297 0.47 5.24 -26.85
CA VAL A 297 0.18 4.75 -25.52
C VAL A 297 -0.38 5.89 -24.67
N TYR A 298 -1.66 5.83 -24.36
CA TYR A 298 -2.38 6.80 -23.54
C TYR A 298 -2.26 6.43 -22.07
N LYS A 299 -1.86 7.42 -21.26
CA LYS A 299 -1.93 7.32 -19.80
C LYS A 299 -3.37 7.59 -19.36
N VAL A 300 -3.97 6.64 -18.67
CA VAL A 300 -5.28 6.80 -18.02
C VAL A 300 -5.06 7.32 -16.60
N ASP A 301 -5.87 8.29 -16.19
CA ASP A 301 -5.84 8.78 -14.81
C ASP A 301 -6.40 7.72 -13.87
N GLN A 302 -5.54 7.21 -12.98
CA GLN A 302 -5.94 6.29 -11.93
C GLN A 302 -6.93 6.98 -10.99
N ASN A 303 -8.11 6.38 -10.83
CA ASN A 303 -9.09 6.76 -9.83
C ASN A 303 -9.19 5.63 -8.79
N THR A 304 -8.71 5.88 -7.58
CA THR A 304 -8.63 4.82 -6.56
C THR A 304 -9.93 4.69 -5.80
N ILE A 305 -10.56 3.52 -5.90
CA ILE A 305 -11.70 3.15 -5.04
C ILE A 305 -11.22 2.06 -4.10
N TYR A 306 -10.96 2.42 -2.85
CA TYR A 306 -10.52 1.45 -1.83
C TYR A 306 -11.57 0.39 -1.54
N MET A 307 -11.11 -0.72 -0.96
CA MET A 307 -11.99 -1.71 -0.36
C MET A 307 -12.63 -1.13 0.91
N ASP A 308 -13.75 -1.69 1.33
CA ASP A 308 -14.29 -1.40 2.65
C ASP A 308 -13.25 -1.70 3.74
N LEU A 309 -13.14 -0.83 4.74
CA LEU A 309 -12.05 -0.89 5.73
C LEU A 309 -12.00 -2.21 6.49
N ASP A 310 -13.15 -2.78 6.83
CA ASP A 310 -13.21 -4.01 7.63
C ASP A 310 -12.88 -5.23 6.76
N TYR A 311 -13.38 -5.25 5.52
CA TYR A 311 -13.01 -6.29 4.56
C TYR A 311 -11.53 -6.22 4.18
N GLU A 312 -10.96 -5.02 4.07
CA GLU A 312 -9.54 -4.85 3.76
C GLU A 312 -8.64 -5.35 4.89
N LYS A 313 -8.93 -4.94 6.14
CA LYS A 313 -8.21 -5.47 7.32
C LYS A 313 -8.32 -6.99 7.39
N LYS A 314 -9.51 -7.53 7.14
CA LYS A 314 -9.74 -8.98 7.13
C LYS A 314 -8.93 -9.68 6.04
N LEU A 315 -8.91 -9.13 4.81
CA LEU A 315 -8.10 -9.67 3.72
C LEU A 315 -6.61 -9.64 4.05
N VAL A 316 -6.09 -8.53 4.56
CA VAL A 316 -4.66 -8.43 4.88
C VAL A 316 -4.25 -9.39 5.99
N ASN A 317 -5.09 -9.59 7.01
CA ASN A 317 -4.85 -10.65 8.00
C ASN A 317 -4.76 -12.03 7.33
N TYR A 318 -5.62 -12.31 6.35
CA TYR A 318 -5.54 -13.55 5.58
C TYR A 318 -4.25 -13.67 4.78
N LEU A 319 -3.83 -12.63 4.07
CA LEU A 319 -2.58 -12.66 3.32
C LEU A 319 -1.35 -12.90 4.22
N VAL A 320 -1.34 -12.27 5.40
CA VAL A 320 -0.26 -12.46 6.39
C VAL A 320 -0.26 -13.89 6.96
N ASN A 321 -1.44 -14.42 7.29
CA ASN A 321 -1.56 -15.80 7.78
C ASN A 321 -1.17 -16.82 6.71
N ASP A 322 -1.66 -16.66 5.47
CA ASP A 322 -1.35 -17.55 4.36
C ASP A 322 0.18 -17.56 4.07
N HIS A 323 0.85 -16.41 4.19
CA HIS A 323 2.31 -16.31 4.13
C HIS A 323 3.01 -17.03 5.29
N ASN A 324 2.54 -16.83 6.52
CA ASN A 324 3.13 -17.48 7.70
C ASN A 324 2.99 -19.00 7.64
N ASP A 325 1.83 -19.51 7.19
CA ASP A 325 1.60 -20.94 6.98
C ASP A 325 2.55 -21.53 5.93
N TYR A 326 2.87 -20.76 4.88
CA TYR A 326 3.86 -21.15 3.87
C TYR A 326 5.26 -21.20 4.49
N VAL A 327 5.67 -20.17 5.23
CA VAL A 327 6.97 -20.13 5.93
C VAL A 327 7.11 -21.32 6.88
N ASP A 328 6.08 -21.60 7.70
CA ASP A 328 6.09 -22.72 8.65
C ASP A 328 6.21 -24.07 7.91
N SER A 329 5.60 -24.21 6.73
CA SER A 329 5.69 -25.41 5.89
C SER A 329 7.10 -25.61 5.29
N GLU A 330 7.74 -24.54 4.83
CA GLU A 330 9.09 -24.59 4.27
C GLU A 330 10.15 -24.82 5.36
N LEU A 331 9.98 -24.22 6.54
CA LEU A 331 10.81 -24.51 7.71
C LEU A 331 10.71 -25.99 8.11
N LEU A 332 9.50 -26.57 8.09
CA LEU A 332 9.32 -28.00 8.36
C LEU A 332 10.02 -28.88 7.30
N ARG A 333 9.90 -28.55 6.02
CA ARG A 333 10.58 -29.27 4.92
C ARG A 333 12.09 -29.26 5.09
N SER A 334 12.68 -28.09 5.32
CA SER A 334 14.12 -27.97 5.56
C SER A 334 14.59 -28.72 6.82
N ALA A 335 13.76 -28.80 7.87
CA ALA A 335 14.05 -29.59 9.07
C ALA A 335 14.01 -31.11 8.81
N ILE A 336 13.16 -31.57 7.89
CA ILE A 336 13.09 -32.98 7.46
C ILE A 336 14.28 -33.33 6.56
N ASP A 337 14.61 -32.47 5.60
CA ASP A 337 15.72 -32.68 4.66
C ASP A 337 17.10 -32.62 5.34
N SER A 338 17.18 -31.99 6.52
CA SER A 338 18.40 -31.93 7.35
C SER A 338 18.55 -33.10 8.35
N GLN A 339 17.60 -34.05 8.38
CA GLN A 339 17.80 -35.30 9.14
C GLN A 339 18.77 -36.22 8.37
N PRO A 340 19.82 -36.76 9.01
CA PRO A 340 20.76 -37.66 8.35
C PRO A 340 20.04 -38.93 7.91
N GLN A 341 20.07 -39.25 6.61
CA GLN A 341 19.68 -40.56 6.12
C GLN A 341 20.64 -41.61 6.72
N ASN A 342 20.16 -42.33 7.75
CA ASN A 342 20.86 -43.48 8.27
C ASN A 342 20.57 -44.72 7.42
N ASN A 343 21.67 -45.38 7.03
CA ASN A 343 21.83 -46.77 6.65
C ASN A 343 21.66 -47.16 5.17
N LEU A 344 22.76 -47.03 4.43
CA LEU A 344 23.27 -48.14 3.61
C LEU A 344 24.77 -48.34 3.92
N PRO A 345 25.28 -49.59 3.98
CA PRO A 345 26.68 -49.84 4.31
C PRO A 345 27.59 -49.33 3.18
N PRO A 346 28.75 -48.71 3.49
CA PRO A 346 29.68 -48.28 2.46
C PRO A 346 30.31 -49.49 1.76
N GLN A 347 30.23 -49.50 0.43
CA GLN A 347 31.05 -50.37 -0.41
C GLN A 347 32.49 -49.84 -0.41
N PRO A 348 33.51 -50.73 -0.43
CA PRO A 348 34.90 -50.35 -0.27
C PRO A 348 35.47 -49.66 -1.52
N ASP A 349 36.30 -48.66 -1.26
CA ASP A 349 36.99 -47.80 -2.21
C ASP A 349 37.72 -48.54 -3.34
N SER A 350 37.72 -47.92 -4.53
CA SER A 350 38.77 -48.13 -5.53
C SER A 350 39.25 -46.80 -6.09
N ASN A 351 40.42 -46.42 -5.57
CA ASN A 351 41.51 -45.61 -6.12
C ASN A 351 41.37 -44.10 -6.36
N PRO A 352 42.40 -43.33 -5.94
CA PRO A 352 42.55 -41.91 -6.23
C PRO A 352 43.28 -41.71 -7.56
N ASP A 353 43.01 -40.61 -8.25
CA ASP A 353 44.00 -40.02 -9.15
C ASP A 353 44.00 -38.49 -9.00
N PRO A 354 45.16 -37.84 -8.84
CA PRO A 354 45.28 -36.44 -8.46
C PRO A 354 45.62 -35.59 -9.67
N THR A 355 44.86 -34.54 -9.97
CA THR A 355 45.38 -33.38 -10.71
C THR A 355 44.45 -32.18 -10.58
N SER A 356 44.82 -31.20 -9.75
CA SER A 356 45.14 -29.84 -10.22
C SER A 356 45.35 -28.88 -9.03
N PRO A 357 46.35 -27.99 -9.10
CA PRO A 357 46.77 -27.13 -8.00
C PRO A 357 46.02 -25.79 -7.95
N ASP A 358 45.85 -25.31 -6.72
CA ASP A 358 45.83 -23.94 -6.24
C ASP A 358 45.41 -22.80 -7.19
N ASN A 359 44.37 -22.08 -6.76
CA ASN A 359 44.46 -20.63 -6.68
C ASN A 359 43.62 -20.10 -5.50
N LEU A 360 44.34 -19.90 -4.39
CA LEU A 360 43.97 -18.99 -3.31
C LEU A 360 44.04 -17.55 -3.82
N THR A 361 42.92 -16.84 -3.83
CA THR A 361 42.92 -15.38 -3.68
C THR A 361 41.83 -14.97 -2.68
N PRO A 362 42.18 -14.27 -1.59
CA PRO A 362 41.21 -13.76 -0.63
C PRO A 362 40.69 -12.41 -1.14
N SER A 363 39.47 -12.38 -1.66
CA SER A 363 38.77 -11.11 -1.90
C SER A 363 38.02 -10.71 -0.64
N ASN A 364 38.65 -9.79 0.10
CA ASN A 364 37.99 -8.94 1.08
C ASN A 364 36.81 -8.22 0.41
N SER A 365 35.60 -8.72 0.64
CA SER A 365 34.38 -7.94 0.45
C SER A 365 33.82 -7.61 1.82
N LEU A 366 33.71 -6.31 2.10
CA LEU A 366 32.88 -5.79 3.19
C LEU A 366 31.50 -6.45 3.11
N PRO A 367 30.86 -6.80 4.24
CA PRO A 367 29.54 -7.40 4.21
C PRO A 367 28.57 -6.40 3.59
N SER A 368 28.17 -6.66 2.35
CA SER A 368 27.00 -6.05 1.77
C SER A 368 25.83 -6.39 2.67
N THR A 369 24.99 -5.40 2.95
CA THR A 369 23.73 -5.57 3.66
C THR A 369 22.87 -6.54 2.86
N GLN A 370 22.98 -7.84 3.16
CA GLN A 370 22.10 -8.86 2.64
C GLN A 370 20.68 -8.41 2.98
N LYS A 371 19.89 -8.09 1.94
CA LYS A 371 18.44 -7.99 2.08
C LYS A 371 18.01 -9.31 2.70
N LYS A 372 17.58 -9.28 3.97
CA LYS A 372 16.94 -10.42 4.64
C LYS A 372 15.86 -10.94 3.69
N ASP A 373 15.99 -12.18 3.26
CA ASP A 373 14.99 -12.80 2.41
C ASP A 373 13.71 -12.94 3.23
N LEU A 374 12.69 -12.14 2.87
CA LEU A 374 11.40 -12.15 3.54
C LEU A 374 10.64 -13.46 3.26
N SER A 375 11.10 -14.28 2.30
CA SER A 375 10.47 -15.55 1.92
C SER A 375 10.43 -16.59 3.04
N ILE A 376 11.28 -16.46 4.07
CA ILE A 376 11.40 -17.40 5.19
C ILE A 376 11.15 -16.76 6.57
N THR A 377 10.65 -15.52 6.60
CA THR A 377 10.39 -14.82 7.87
C THR A 377 8.89 -14.68 8.09
N ARG A 378 8.41 -15.12 9.26
CA ARG A 378 7.05 -14.86 9.71
C ARG A 378 6.80 -13.36 9.83
N LEU A 379 5.55 -12.95 9.66
CA LEU A 379 5.10 -11.57 9.66
C LEU A 379 4.00 -11.36 10.69
N LYS A 380 3.92 -10.14 11.22
CA LYS A 380 2.83 -9.69 12.10
C LYS A 380 2.36 -8.30 11.69
N ILE A 381 1.14 -7.97 12.07
CA ILE A 381 0.56 -6.64 11.89
C ILE A 381 0.66 -5.89 13.22
N GLU A 382 1.27 -4.71 13.22
CA GLU A 382 1.35 -3.85 14.41
C GLU A 382 0.92 -2.42 14.09
N PRO A 383 0.22 -1.74 15.02
CA PRO A 383 -0.06 -0.32 14.87
C PRO A 383 1.24 0.48 15.08
N TYR A 384 1.45 1.52 14.27
CA TYR A 384 2.52 2.47 14.47
C TYR A 384 2.02 3.90 14.24
N THR A 385 2.57 4.85 15.02
CA THR A 385 2.28 6.27 14.82
C THR A 385 3.04 6.76 13.60
N ARG A 386 2.32 7.08 12.51
CA ARG A 386 2.95 7.60 11.29
C ARG A 386 3.36 9.05 11.46
N TYR A 387 2.48 9.86 12.02
CA TYR A 387 2.73 11.27 12.31
C TYR A 387 1.79 11.80 13.37
N THR A 388 2.16 12.94 13.94
CA THR A 388 1.33 13.72 14.84
C THR A 388 0.72 14.89 14.08
N ALA A 389 -0.56 15.17 14.34
CA ALA A 389 -1.30 16.20 13.64
C ALA A 389 -2.37 16.83 14.54
N VAL A 390 -2.89 18.01 14.13
CA VAL A 390 -4.21 18.47 14.57
C VAL A 390 -5.23 17.94 13.57
N VAL A 391 -6.04 16.98 13.98
CA VAL A 391 -7.16 16.48 13.17
C VAL A 391 -8.38 17.37 13.42
N LEU A 392 -8.98 17.88 12.34
CA LEU A 392 -10.14 18.75 12.46
C LEU A 392 -11.34 18.00 13.02
N ASP A 393 -12.13 18.68 13.85
CA ASP A 393 -13.37 18.11 14.35
C ASP A 393 -14.44 18.02 13.25
N GLN A 394 -15.51 17.25 13.53
CA GLN A 394 -16.57 17.00 12.56
C GLN A 394 -17.20 18.31 12.07
N LYS A 395 -17.43 19.27 12.98
CA LYS A 395 -18.01 20.58 12.64
C LYS A 395 -17.16 21.34 11.63
N SER A 396 -15.85 21.36 11.84
CA SER A 396 -14.90 22.04 10.95
C SER A 396 -14.77 21.29 9.63
N SER A 397 -14.79 19.96 9.66
CA SER A 397 -14.75 19.12 8.46
C SER A 397 -16.01 19.30 7.60
N ASP A 398 -17.20 19.31 8.21
CA ASP A 398 -18.48 19.54 7.53
C ASP A 398 -18.55 20.94 6.91
N LEU A 399 -18.01 21.96 7.61
CA LEU A 399 -17.89 23.31 7.09
C LEU A 399 -16.97 23.36 5.85
N LEU A 400 -15.83 22.68 5.89
CA LEU A 400 -14.95 22.60 4.72
C LEU A 400 -15.62 21.85 3.56
N ASP A 401 -16.37 20.79 3.82
CA ASP A 401 -17.16 20.08 2.80
C ASP A 401 -18.32 20.92 2.24
N SER A 402 -18.88 21.83 3.05
CA SER A 402 -19.92 22.75 2.59
C SER A 402 -19.34 23.79 1.62
N ILE A 403 -18.12 24.27 1.87
CA ILE A 403 -17.44 25.30 1.08
C ILE A 403 -16.70 24.72 -0.12
N PHE A 404 -15.94 23.64 0.06
CA PHE A 404 -15.01 23.10 -0.93
C PHE A 404 -15.53 21.77 -1.50
N LYS A 405 -16.27 21.84 -2.62
CA LYS A 405 -16.85 20.72 -3.39
C LYS A 405 -15.81 19.94 -4.18
N THR A 406 -14.75 19.53 -3.51
CA THR A 406 -13.67 18.73 -4.08
C THR A 406 -14.06 17.24 -4.13
N PRO A 407 -13.66 16.51 -5.18
CA PRO A 407 -13.93 15.08 -5.26
C PRO A 407 -13.36 14.33 -4.06
N LYS A 408 -14.12 13.41 -3.47
CA LYS A 408 -13.69 12.70 -2.24
C LYS A 408 -12.39 11.92 -2.44
N PHE A 409 -12.13 11.40 -3.64
CA PHE A 409 -10.91 10.68 -3.98
C PHE A 409 -9.68 11.59 -4.14
N TRP A 410 -9.85 12.91 -4.21
CA TRP A 410 -8.71 13.85 -4.18
C TRP A 410 -8.33 14.27 -2.75
N ARG A 411 -8.97 13.69 -1.74
CA ARG A 411 -8.84 14.12 -0.34
C ARG A 411 -8.41 12.97 0.53
N LYS A 412 -7.72 13.31 1.62
CA LYS A 412 -7.58 12.39 2.73
C LYS A 412 -8.94 12.19 3.41
N THR A 413 -9.09 11.07 4.10
CA THR A 413 -10.28 10.77 4.90
C THR A 413 -10.58 11.87 5.93
N GLU A 414 -9.54 12.49 6.49
CA GLU A 414 -9.65 13.55 7.49
C GLU A 414 -8.79 14.77 7.13
N TYR A 415 -9.35 15.96 7.30
CA TYR A 415 -8.60 17.21 7.25
C TYR A 415 -7.71 17.32 8.49
N HIS A 416 -6.43 17.62 8.28
CA HIS A 416 -5.51 17.80 9.41
C HIS A 416 -4.34 18.72 9.10
N LEU A 417 -3.88 19.42 10.13
CA LEU A 417 -2.60 20.11 10.15
C LEU A 417 -1.51 19.13 10.59
N PHE A 418 -0.57 18.81 9.70
CA PHE A 418 0.59 18.00 10.05
C PHE A 418 1.53 18.76 11.00
N LEU A 419 1.91 18.14 12.12
CA LEU A 419 2.85 18.71 13.09
C LEU A 419 4.24 18.05 13.01
N GLY A 420 4.35 16.78 12.59
CA GLY A 420 5.63 16.11 12.39
C GLY A 420 5.52 14.58 12.34
N ILE A 421 6.61 13.90 11.97
CA ILE A 421 6.67 12.43 11.83
C ILE A 421 6.71 11.76 13.21
N GLY A 422 6.02 10.63 13.36
CA GLY A 422 6.02 9.84 14.59
C GLY A 422 5.33 10.54 15.76
N GLU A 423 5.67 10.09 16.96
CA GLU A 423 5.29 10.74 18.22
C GLU A 423 6.23 11.89 18.51
N ILE A 424 5.64 13.03 18.86
CA ILE A 424 6.35 14.29 19.08
C ILE A 424 6.12 14.71 20.52
N ASP A 425 7.17 15.15 21.20
CA ASP A 425 7.05 15.70 22.54
C ASP A 425 6.39 17.08 22.54
N ASP A 426 5.98 17.50 23.73
CA ASP A 426 5.22 18.73 23.91
C ASP A 426 5.98 20.00 23.45
N CYS A 427 7.32 20.02 23.52
CA CYS A 427 8.13 21.14 23.05
C CYS A 427 8.08 21.30 21.54
N TYR A 428 8.18 20.18 20.81
CA TYR A 428 8.03 20.19 19.37
C TYR A 428 6.59 20.43 18.94
N LEU A 429 5.58 19.99 19.72
CA LEU A 429 4.18 20.36 19.49
C LEU A 429 3.99 21.88 19.58
N ALA A 430 4.45 22.49 20.67
CA ALA A 430 4.40 23.94 20.89
C ALA A 430 5.10 24.72 19.76
N LYS A 431 6.31 24.29 19.37
CA LYS A 431 7.04 24.86 18.22
C LYS A 431 6.23 24.78 16.93
N ASN A 432 5.64 23.61 16.63
CA ASN A 432 4.85 23.40 15.43
C ASN A 432 3.45 24.05 15.49
N LEU A 433 3.02 24.54 16.65
CA LEU A 433 1.83 25.37 16.82
C LEU A 433 2.16 26.86 16.96
N GLY A 434 3.43 27.25 16.77
CA GLY A 434 3.88 28.64 16.79
C GLY A 434 3.98 29.27 18.18
N ASP A 435 4.17 28.48 19.23
CA ASP A 435 4.42 28.96 20.59
C ASP A 435 5.93 29.03 20.88
N TYR A 436 6.58 30.09 20.38
CA TYR A 436 8.02 30.31 20.59
C TYR A 436 8.36 30.73 22.01
N ASN A 437 7.41 31.31 22.75
CA ASN A 437 7.62 31.67 24.15
C ASN A 437 7.80 30.40 25.00
N PHE A 438 6.95 29.39 24.77
CA PHE A 438 7.12 28.07 25.38
C PHE A 438 8.48 27.45 25.04
N VAL A 439 8.90 27.51 23.77
CA VAL A 439 10.19 26.99 23.31
C VAL A 439 11.36 27.70 24.01
N ASN A 440 11.31 29.03 24.11
CA ASN A 440 12.36 29.81 24.77
C ASN A 440 12.45 29.46 26.26
N SER A 441 11.33 29.41 26.97
CA SER A 441 11.31 29.00 28.38
C SER A 441 11.80 27.56 28.60
N CYS A 442 11.53 26.65 27.66
CA CYS A 442 12.06 25.28 27.72
C CYS A 442 13.56 25.21 27.43
N ASN A 443 14.08 26.06 26.54
CA ASN A 443 15.51 26.13 26.22
C ASN A 443 16.34 26.77 27.34
N GLU A 444 15.76 27.71 28.10
CA GLU A 444 16.42 28.41 29.21
C GLU A 444 16.56 27.54 30.47
N ASP A 445 15.54 26.74 30.83
CA ASP A 445 15.61 25.78 31.94
C ASP A 445 14.81 24.48 31.64
N PRO A 446 15.50 23.40 31.22
CA PRO A 446 14.87 22.10 30.94
C PRO A 446 14.22 21.43 32.17
N ASN A 447 14.56 21.82 33.40
CA ASN A 447 13.95 21.29 34.62
C ASN A 447 12.73 22.10 35.07
N HIS A 448 12.66 23.39 34.71
CA HIS A 448 11.48 24.24 34.92
C HIS A 448 10.25 23.73 34.13
N SER A 449 10.45 23.22 32.91
CA SER A 449 9.38 22.63 32.08
C SER A 449 8.71 21.41 32.73
N LYS A 450 9.49 20.54 33.39
CA LYS A 450 8.97 19.34 34.09
C LYS A 450 8.17 19.64 35.36
N LYS A 451 8.44 20.77 36.04
CA LYS A 451 7.81 21.11 37.33
C LYS A 451 6.68 22.15 37.23
N ASN A 452 6.76 23.13 36.32
CA ASN A 452 5.94 24.36 36.43
C ASN A 452 5.25 24.86 35.15
N LEU A 453 5.50 24.27 33.96
CA LEU A 453 4.83 24.68 32.72
C LEU A 453 3.98 23.54 32.21
N LYS A 454 2.68 23.59 32.50
CA LYS A 454 1.69 22.65 31.93
C LYS A 454 1.67 22.85 30.42
N THR A 455 2.00 21.79 29.70
CA THR A 455 2.40 21.76 28.30
C THR A 455 1.21 21.55 27.35
N VAL A 456 1.43 21.78 26.05
CA VAL A 456 0.48 21.37 24.99
C VAL A 456 0.65 19.87 24.76
N SER A 457 -0.43 19.10 24.87
CA SER A 457 -0.37 17.63 24.84
C SER A 457 -1.40 17.02 23.88
N PHE A 458 -1.28 15.70 23.65
CA PHE A 458 -2.29 14.94 22.91
C PHE A 458 -3.67 15.07 23.55
N GLY A 459 -4.70 15.28 22.72
CA GLY A 459 -6.07 15.52 23.14
C GLY A 459 -6.44 16.99 23.31
N ASP A 460 -5.45 17.89 23.40
CA ASP A 460 -5.71 19.33 23.50
C ASP A 460 -6.40 19.84 22.24
N LYS A 461 -7.32 20.80 22.46
CA LYS A 461 -8.07 21.44 21.37
C LYS A 461 -7.23 22.55 20.76
N VAL A 462 -7.28 22.67 19.44
CA VAL A 462 -6.60 23.74 18.69
C VAL A 462 -7.63 24.49 17.85
N GLU A 463 -7.68 25.81 18.00
CA GLU A 463 -8.36 26.70 17.06
C GLU A 463 -7.37 27.14 15.97
N ILE A 464 -7.82 27.16 14.71
CA ILE A 464 -7.01 27.49 13.55
C ILE A 464 -7.75 28.54 12.72
N ASP A 465 -7.14 29.71 12.54
CA ASP A 465 -7.63 30.72 11.61
C ASP A 465 -6.91 30.53 10.26
N VAL A 466 -7.69 30.38 9.18
CA VAL A 466 -7.20 30.28 7.80
C VAL A 466 -7.76 31.41 6.95
N ASP A 467 -7.01 31.89 5.96
CA ASP A 467 -7.31 33.17 5.28
C ASP A 467 -7.31 33.10 3.74
N GLY A 468 -7.12 31.91 3.17
CA GLY A 468 -7.24 31.69 1.74
C GLY A 468 -6.75 30.32 1.31
N VAL A 469 -6.60 30.15 0.00
CA VAL A 469 -6.15 28.89 -0.60
C VAL A 469 -4.84 29.10 -1.33
N GLY A 470 -3.83 28.33 -0.93
CA GLY A 470 -2.59 28.18 -1.67
C GLY A 470 -2.66 26.99 -2.62
N PHE A 471 -1.92 27.06 -3.73
CA PHE A 471 -1.96 26.04 -4.76
C PHE A 471 -0.64 25.85 -5.50
N ILE A 472 -0.49 24.67 -6.09
CA ILE A 472 0.54 24.34 -7.10
C ILE A 472 -0.23 23.93 -8.37
N SER A 473 0.23 24.40 -9.53
CA SER A 473 -0.28 23.94 -10.83
C SER A 473 -0.20 22.41 -10.89
N ASP A 474 -1.17 21.78 -11.53
CA ASP A 474 -1.36 20.33 -11.54
C ASP A 474 -1.83 19.71 -10.21
N THR A 475 -2.58 20.51 -9.44
CA THR A 475 -3.67 20.07 -8.54
C THR A 475 -3.24 19.71 -7.11
N ILE A 476 -2.51 20.58 -6.42
CA ILE A 476 -2.44 20.57 -4.95
C ILE A 476 -3.08 21.87 -4.43
N TYR A 477 -4.02 21.75 -3.49
CA TYR A 477 -4.65 22.89 -2.81
C TYR A 477 -4.53 22.75 -1.29
N GLY A 478 -4.23 23.85 -0.61
CA GLY A 478 -4.17 23.89 0.85
C GLY A 478 -4.69 25.20 1.42
N LEU A 479 -5.36 25.13 2.57
CA LEU A 479 -5.77 26.31 3.33
C LEU A 479 -4.57 26.92 4.04
N ARG A 480 -4.26 28.17 3.77
CA ARG A 480 -3.15 28.86 4.43
C ARG A 480 -3.51 29.12 5.88
N ILE A 481 -2.61 28.77 6.78
CA ILE A 481 -2.78 29.01 8.21
C ILE A 481 -2.29 30.39 8.56
N LEU A 482 -3.20 31.25 9.03
CA LEU A 482 -2.90 32.57 9.54
C LEU A 482 -2.58 32.54 11.03
N LYS A 483 -3.22 31.67 11.81
CA LYS A 483 -3.00 31.57 13.26
C LYS A 483 -3.44 30.21 13.81
N THR A 484 -2.79 29.77 14.87
CA THR A 484 -3.19 28.64 15.71
C THR A 484 -3.34 29.09 17.16
N LEU A 485 -4.25 28.48 17.93
CA LEU A 485 -4.44 28.70 19.37
C LEU A 485 -4.68 27.36 20.06
N ALA A 486 -3.78 26.94 20.94
CA ALA A 486 -3.94 25.70 21.70
C ALA A 486 -4.69 25.95 23.03
N ILE A 487 -5.60 25.03 23.36
CA ILE A 487 -6.46 25.07 24.54
C ILE A 487 -6.31 23.75 25.27
N SER A 488 -5.80 23.82 26.52
CA SER A 488 -5.66 22.65 27.38
C SER A 488 -6.74 22.63 28.46
N ASP A 489 -7.25 21.44 28.76
CA ASP A 489 -8.14 21.21 29.88
C ASP A 489 -7.35 20.70 31.08
N ILE A 490 -7.25 21.51 32.13
CA ILE A 490 -6.61 21.09 33.39
C ILE A 490 -7.70 20.73 34.39
N SER A 491 -7.72 19.46 34.81
CA SER A 491 -8.42 19.06 36.02
C SER A 491 -7.55 19.37 37.23
N ASN A 492 -7.94 20.33 38.07
CA ASN A 492 -7.46 20.36 39.45
C ASN A 492 -8.23 19.31 40.25
N SER A 493 -7.58 18.68 41.25
CA SER A 493 -8.18 17.66 42.13
C SER A 493 -9.41 18.12 42.92
N ASN A 494 -9.81 19.39 42.80
CA ASN A 494 -11.00 19.97 43.41
C ASN A 494 -12.00 20.40 42.31
N ASN A 495 -12.73 19.42 41.78
CA ASN A 495 -14.05 19.49 41.11
C ASN A 495 -14.42 20.68 40.16
N THR A 496 -13.45 21.40 39.60
CA THR A 496 -13.71 22.41 38.54
C THR A 496 -12.69 22.23 37.41
N LYS A 497 -13.18 21.96 36.20
CA LYS A 497 -12.35 21.98 34.99
C LYS A 497 -11.93 23.42 34.72
N ILE A 498 -10.63 23.72 34.79
CA ILE A 498 -10.09 25.02 34.39
C ILE A 498 -9.53 24.86 32.97
N THR A 499 -10.20 25.44 31.98
CA THR A 499 -9.70 25.52 30.62
C THR A 499 -8.67 26.65 30.53
N LYS A 500 -7.40 26.33 30.23
CA LYS A 500 -6.36 27.34 29.97
C LYS A 500 -6.20 27.55 28.47
N LYS A 501 -6.19 28.83 28.06
CA LYS A 501 -5.90 29.23 26.68
C LYS A 501 -4.43 29.63 26.57
N PHE A 502 -3.68 28.97 25.70
CA PHE A 502 -2.32 29.37 25.35
C PHE A 502 -2.36 30.22 24.09
N ARG A 503 -1.91 31.47 24.19
CA ARG A 503 -1.91 32.41 23.07
C ARG A 503 -0.72 32.15 22.15
N SER A 504 -0.89 31.30 21.14
CA SER A 504 0.07 31.20 20.04
C SER A 504 -0.33 32.14 18.88
N VAL A 505 0.70 32.67 18.20
CA VAL A 505 0.55 33.50 17.00
C VAL A 505 1.62 33.03 16.03
N TYR A 506 1.28 32.03 15.23
CA TYR A 506 2.02 31.75 14.02
C TYR A 506 1.64 32.81 12.99
N ASN A 507 2.46 33.84 12.78
CA ASN A 507 2.31 34.76 11.64
C ASN A 507 3.24 34.31 10.51
N PRO A 508 2.74 33.68 9.44
CA PRO A 508 3.59 33.29 8.32
C PRO A 508 4.27 34.52 7.70
N SER A 509 5.49 34.37 7.18
CA SER A 509 6.05 35.37 6.28
C SER A 509 5.13 35.55 5.08
N LYS A 510 4.99 36.79 4.59
CA LYS A 510 4.05 37.11 3.50
C LYS A 510 4.33 36.22 2.30
N LEU A 511 3.39 35.33 1.99
CA LEU A 511 3.36 34.61 0.71
C LEU A 511 3.03 35.57 -0.42
N PHE A 512 3.35 35.15 -1.64
CA PHE A 512 2.96 35.89 -2.83
C PHE A 512 1.44 35.74 -3.04
N ASP A 513 0.73 36.86 -2.85
CA ASP A 513 -0.70 36.93 -3.13
C ASP A 513 -0.90 37.21 -4.64
N VAL A 514 -1.44 36.22 -5.36
CA VAL A 514 -1.64 36.34 -6.81
C VAL A 514 -2.80 37.25 -7.19
N GLY A 515 -3.59 37.72 -6.22
CA GLY A 515 -4.66 38.70 -6.49
C GLY A 515 -4.14 39.99 -7.11
N SER A 516 -2.99 40.49 -6.65
CA SER A 516 -2.38 41.72 -7.22
C SER A 516 -1.85 41.54 -8.65
N ASP A 517 -1.52 40.31 -9.03
CA ASP A 517 -1.03 39.91 -10.35
C ASP A 517 -2.14 39.81 -11.41
N ILE A 518 -3.39 39.79 -10.97
CA ILE A 518 -4.58 39.79 -11.83
C ILE A 518 -4.98 41.22 -12.18
N ASP A 519 -4.64 42.19 -11.32
CA ASP A 519 -5.05 43.59 -11.42
C ASP A 519 -3.96 44.54 -11.97
N LYS A 520 -2.74 44.07 -12.30
CA LYS A 520 -1.68 44.91 -12.90
C LYS A 520 -0.82 44.19 -13.94
N GLU A 521 -0.65 44.81 -15.11
CA GLU A 521 0.21 44.35 -16.22
C GLU A 521 1.72 44.49 -15.95
N ASN A 522 2.14 45.10 -14.82
CA ASN A 522 3.54 45.29 -14.47
C ASN A 522 3.78 45.02 -13.00
N TYR A 523 3.96 43.76 -12.62
CA TYR A 523 4.34 43.40 -11.25
C TYR A 523 5.62 42.55 -11.23
N SER A 524 6.63 43.05 -10.51
CA SER A 524 7.90 42.37 -10.28
C SER A 524 7.82 41.51 -9.01
N LYS A 525 8.16 40.22 -9.15
CA LYS A 525 8.19 39.24 -8.05
C LYS A 525 9.03 39.77 -6.87
N PRO A 526 8.48 39.88 -5.65
CA PRO A 526 9.24 40.42 -4.53
C PRO A 526 10.24 39.37 -4.04
N TYR A 527 11.45 39.82 -3.71
CA TYR A 527 12.48 38.99 -3.09
C TYR A 527 12.07 38.67 -1.65
N LEU A 528 11.69 37.42 -1.38
CA LEU A 528 11.32 36.97 -0.04
C LEU A 528 12.58 36.74 0.82
N LYS A 529 12.81 37.60 1.83
CA LYS A 529 13.77 37.32 2.91
C LYS A 529 13.11 36.38 3.93
N PHE A 530 13.69 35.20 4.12
CA PHE A 530 13.15 34.10 4.91
C PHE A 530 13.28 34.30 6.43
N SER A 531 12.22 33.98 7.19
CA SER A 531 12.35 33.45 8.55
C SER A 531 11.25 32.47 8.97
N SER A 532 10.08 32.43 8.31
CA SER A 532 9.04 31.41 8.56
C SER A 532 8.41 30.88 7.27
N ARG A 533 8.50 29.57 7.02
CA ARG A 533 7.84 28.94 5.86
C ARG A 533 6.34 28.86 6.11
N PRO A 534 5.47 29.23 5.15
CA PRO A 534 4.01 29.15 5.28
C PRO A 534 3.56 27.71 5.55
N ARG A 535 2.47 27.56 6.30
CA ARG A 535 1.85 26.25 6.59
C ARG A 535 0.44 26.17 6.05
N PHE A 536 0.06 24.95 5.68
CA PHE A 536 -1.21 24.68 5.04
C PHE A 536 -1.92 23.46 5.66
N ILE A 537 -3.24 23.50 5.72
CA ILE A 537 -4.07 22.31 5.86
C ILE A 537 -4.37 21.82 4.43
N PRO A 538 -4.04 20.57 4.05
CA PRO A 538 -4.35 20.06 2.73
C PRO A 538 -5.87 20.03 2.50
N LEU A 539 -6.33 20.63 1.41
CA LEU A 539 -7.71 20.54 0.96
C LEU A 539 -7.91 19.34 0.04
N CYS A 540 -7.10 19.28 -1.02
CA CYS A 540 -7.09 18.18 -1.98
C CYS A 540 -5.79 18.13 -2.79
N PHE A 541 -5.50 16.98 -3.40
CA PHE A 541 -4.32 16.74 -4.24
C PHE A 541 -4.63 15.80 -5.43
N ASN A 542 -3.84 15.86 -6.50
CA ASN A 542 -3.90 14.90 -7.61
C ASN A 542 -3.24 13.58 -7.20
N GLU A 543 -3.90 12.45 -7.44
CA GLU A 543 -3.48 11.14 -6.89
C GLU A 543 -2.24 10.51 -7.57
N ALA A 544 -1.80 10.98 -8.74
CA ALA A 544 -0.84 10.25 -9.58
C ALA A 544 0.55 9.97 -8.94
N GLY A 545 0.93 10.69 -7.87
CA GLY A 545 2.24 10.53 -7.20
C GLY A 545 2.19 10.04 -5.75
N GLY A 546 1.00 9.94 -5.14
CA GLY A 546 0.85 9.81 -3.69
C GLY A 546 1.20 11.10 -2.95
N PHE A 547 0.37 11.50 -1.99
CA PHE A 547 0.57 12.76 -1.27
C PHE A 547 1.71 12.66 -0.23
N MET A 548 2.70 13.54 -0.35
CA MET A 548 3.69 13.78 0.70
C MET A 548 3.41 15.14 1.33
N ASN A 549 3.27 15.20 2.66
CA ASN A 549 3.06 16.46 3.39
C ASN A 549 4.14 17.52 3.06
N THR A 550 5.33 17.09 2.61
CA THR A 550 6.44 17.94 2.17
C THR A 550 6.13 18.74 0.90
N GLU A 551 5.17 18.33 0.07
CA GLU A 551 4.77 19.06 -1.13
C GLU A 551 4.00 20.34 -0.80
N LEU A 552 3.28 20.38 0.33
CA LEU A 552 2.64 21.61 0.80
C LEU A 552 3.65 22.73 1.10
N LEU A 553 4.90 22.37 1.43
CA LEU A 553 5.97 23.35 1.67
C LEU A 553 6.44 24.02 0.37
N LYS A 554 6.06 23.49 -0.80
CA LYS A 554 6.40 24.05 -2.12
C LYS A 554 5.32 25.02 -2.63
N ILE A 555 4.19 25.15 -1.95
CA ILE A 555 3.14 26.11 -2.31
C ILE A 555 3.72 27.53 -2.21
N ASN A 556 3.73 28.22 -3.35
CA ASN A 556 4.24 29.58 -3.48
C ASN A 556 3.17 30.58 -3.95
N ASN A 557 2.09 30.10 -4.58
CA ASN A 557 0.96 30.90 -5.03
C ASN A 557 -0.20 30.78 -4.03
N PHE A 558 -0.89 31.88 -3.80
CA PHE A 558 -1.97 31.98 -2.83
C PHE A 558 -2.98 33.03 -3.26
N LEU A 559 -4.26 32.76 -3.01
CA LEU A 559 -5.35 33.73 -3.17
C LEU A 559 -6.09 33.88 -1.83
N ASN A 560 -6.26 35.13 -1.37
CA ASN A 560 -6.94 35.44 -0.10
C ASN A 560 -8.46 35.34 -0.23
N PHE A 561 -9.17 34.94 0.82
CA PHE A 561 -10.64 34.89 0.81
C PHE A 561 -11.30 36.24 0.50
N SER A 562 -10.68 37.36 0.86
CA SER A 562 -11.17 38.71 0.52
C SER A 562 -11.24 38.96 -1.00
N GLN A 563 -10.49 38.19 -1.80
CA GLN A 563 -10.46 38.30 -3.25
C GLN A 563 -11.30 37.22 -3.95
N PHE A 564 -11.97 36.34 -3.21
CA PHE A 564 -12.75 35.25 -3.77
C PHE A 564 -14.06 35.80 -4.36
N ASN A 565 -14.10 35.89 -5.68
CA ASN A 565 -15.29 36.18 -6.45
C ASN A 565 -15.20 35.46 -7.80
N THR A 566 -16.34 35.36 -8.50
CA THR A 566 -16.44 34.63 -9.77
C THR A 566 -15.42 35.07 -10.81
N LYS A 567 -15.12 36.38 -10.90
CA LYS A 567 -14.16 36.92 -11.86
C LYS A 567 -12.74 36.48 -11.51
N ASN A 568 -12.32 36.70 -10.26
CA ASN A 568 -10.96 36.39 -9.83
C ASN A 568 -10.66 34.90 -9.87
N LEU A 569 -11.61 34.04 -9.46
CA LEU A 569 -11.41 32.60 -9.53
C LEU A 569 -11.24 32.10 -10.97
N LYS A 570 -12.02 32.62 -11.93
CA LYS A 570 -11.87 32.29 -13.35
C LYS A 570 -10.51 32.75 -13.91
N ASN A 571 -10.07 33.95 -13.52
CA ASN A 571 -8.77 34.49 -13.94
C ASN A 571 -7.62 33.63 -13.40
N VAL A 572 -7.68 33.21 -12.14
CA VAL A 572 -6.68 32.31 -11.53
C VAL A 572 -6.68 30.95 -12.23
N ASP A 573 -7.86 30.37 -12.46
CA ASP A 573 -8.00 29.09 -13.15
C ASP A 573 -7.35 29.12 -14.54
N GLN A 574 -7.58 30.19 -15.30
CA GLN A 574 -7.01 30.38 -16.63
C GLN A 574 -5.49 30.64 -16.59
N LYS A 575 -5.02 31.54 -15.72
CA LYS A 575 -3.61 31.96 -15.67
C LYS A 575 -2.69 30.87 -15.14
N PHE A 576 -3.14 30.10 -14.16
CA PHE A 576 -2.31 29.10 -13.46
C PHE A 576 -2.69 27.65 -13.78
N SER A 577 -3.64 27.43 -14.70
CA SER A 577 -4.17 26.11 -15.05
C SER A 577 -4.68 25.32 -13.83
N VAL A 578 -5.49 25.98 -13.00
CA VAL A 578 -6.11 25.41 -11.80
C VAL A 578 -7.65 25.36 -11.92
N LYS A 579 -8.33 24.82 -10.91
CA LYS A 579 -9.76 24.50 -10.91
C LYS A 579 -10.50 25.05 -9.68
N LEU A 580 -10.02 26.14 -9.08
CA LEU A 580 -10.63 26.73 -7.89
C LEU A 580 -12.09 27.13 -8.12
N SER A 581 -12.40 27.71 -9.29
CA SER A 581 -13.78 28.14 -9.60
C SER A 581 -14.80 26.99 -9.63
N LYS A 582 -14.33 25.75 -9.83
CA LYS A 582 -15.16 24.55 -9.82
C LYS A 582 -15.36 23.96 -8.43
N PHE A 583 -14.44 24.23 -7.51
CA PHE A 583 -14.44 23.60 -6.19
C PHE A 583 -14.98 24.49 -5.09
N VAL A 584 -15.01 25.80 -5.28
CA VAL A 584 -15.43 26.74 -4.23
C VAL A 584 -16.91 27.10 -4.39
N ASP A 585 -17.70 26.83 -3.36
CA ASP A 585 -19.02 27.41 -3.16
C ASP A 585 -18.86 28.80 -2.51
N LEU A 586 -18.98 29.84 -3.34
CA LEU A 586 -18.76 31.23 -2.90
C LEU A 586 -19.81 31.69 -1.87
N ASP A 587 -21.05 31.24 -1.98
CA ASP A 587 -22.11 31.61 -1.05
C ASP A 587 -21.86 30.99 0.32
N SER A 588 -21.51 29.69 0.35
CA SER A 588 -21.12 29.02 1.58
C SER A 588 -19.88 29.65 2.20
N LEU A 589 -18.90 30.08 1.40
CA LEU A 589 -17.70 30.76 1.91
C LEU A 589 -18.04 32.11 2.54
N ASN A 590 -18.75 32.97 1.81
CA ASN A 590 -19.07 34.34 2.24
C ASN A 590 -19.91 34.36 3.53
N ASN A 591 -20.79 33.38 3.71
CA ASN A 591 -21.60 33.25 4.93
C ASN A 591 -20.80 32.83 6.18
N ASN A 592 -19.60 32.26 6.01
CA ASN A 592 -18.81 31.70 7.11
C ASN A 592 -17.50 32.47 7.39
N VAL A 593 -17.02 33.24 6.43
CA VAL A 593 -15.85 34.11 6.57
C VAL A 593 -16.14 35.28 7.50
N ARG A 594 -15.15 35.67 8.31
CA ARG A 594 -15.22 36.82 9.23
C ARG A 594 -14.05 37.76 9.01
N VAL A 595 -14.24 39.04 9.28
CA VAL A 595 -13.14 40.01 9.26
C VAL A 595 -12.33 39.90 10.56
N SER A 596 -11.04 39.62 10.43
CA SER A 596 -10.08 39.60 11.53
C SER A 596 -9.59 41.02 11.86
N SER A 597 -9.48 41.33 13.15
CA SER A 597 -9.00 42.63 13.65
C SER A 597 -7.55 42.61 14.14
N LEU A 598 -6.82 41.49 13.97
CA LEU A 598 -5.59 41.22 14.73
C LEU A 598 -4.25 41.38 13.96
N VAL A 599 -4.25 41.48 12.63
CA VAL A 599 -3.00 41.44 11.82
C VAL A 599 -2.81 42.71 10.97
N SER A 600 -3.89 43.25 10.41
CA SER A 600 -4.09 44.64 10.00
C SER A 600 -5.56 44.71 9.56
N GLU A 601 -6.19 45.87 9.57
CA GLU A 601 -7.60 46.00 9.23
C GLU A 601 -7.92 45.33 7.86
N LYS A 602 -8.89 44.39 7.86
CA LYS A 602 -9.59 43.78 6.68
C LYS A 602 -9.18 42.38 6.19
N GLU A 603 -8.52 41.52 6.97
CA GLU A 603 -8.32 40.11 6.53
C GLU A 603 -9.56 39.24 6.76
N CYS A 604 -10.00 38.54 5.71
CA CYS A 604 -11.13 37.61 5.73
C CYS A 604 -10.66 36.21 6.15
N ILE A 605 -11.18 35.69 7.27
CA ILE A 605 -10.76 34.42 7.87
C ILE A 605 -11.90 33.41 8.03
N LEU A 606 -11.58 32.12 7.92
CA LEU A 606 -12.39 30.99 8.40
C LEU A 606 -11.79 30.45 9.69
N LYS A 607 -12.65 30.17 10.68
CA LYS A 607 -12.25 29.56 11.94
C LYS A 607 -12.52 28.06 11.93
N LEU A 608 -11.48 27.28 12.18
CA LEU A 608 -11.53 25.83 12.27
C LEU A 608 -11.09 25.39 13.66
N THR A 609 -11.54 24.21 14.07
CA THR A 609 -11.14 23.58 15.32
C THR A 609 -10.78 22.11 15.11
N GLY A 610 -9.85 21.62 15.93
CA GLY A 610 -9.41 20.23 15.90
C GLY A 610 -8.72 19.84 17.21
N TYR A 611 -8.18 18.62 17.24
CA TYR A 611 -7.51 18.08 18.41
C TYR A 611 -6.15 17.50 18.02
N ILE A 612 -5.17 17.66 18.92
CA ILE A 612 -3.84 17.08 18.74
C ILE A 612 -3.94 15.58 18.92
N THR A 613 -3.57 14.81 17.91
CA THR A 613 -3.64 13.35 17.95
C THR A 613 -2.54 12.68 17.14
N LYS A 614 -2.33 11.41 17.45
CA LYS A 614 -1.45 10.50 16.72
C LYS A 614 -2.24 9.92 15.55
N VAL A 615 -1.76 10.11 14.33
CA VAL A 615 -2.30 9.41 13.17
C VAL A 615 -1.61 8.06 13.08
N VAL A 616 -2.34 7.05 13.54
CA VAL A 616 -1.90 5.66 13.57
C VAL A 616 -2.22 4.98 12.25
N ARG A 617 -1.27 4.19 11.76
CA ARG A 617 -1.42 3.28 10.63
C ARG A 617 -1.01 1.88 11.10
N SER A 618 -1.32 0.86 10.31
CA SER A 618 -0.87 -0.51 10.52
C SER A 618 0.36 -0.77 9.65
N ALA A 619 1.36 -1.41 10.22
CA ALA A 619 2.55 -1.90 9.53
C ALA A 619 2.59 -3.43 9.60
N ILE A 620 2.97 -4.05 8.49
CA ILE A 620 3.32 -5.45 8.39
C ILE A 620 4.83 -5.53 8.57
N VAL A 621 5.24 -6.14 9.66
CA VAL A 621 6.65 -6.23 10.04
C VAL A 621 7.06 -7.69 10.22
N PRO A 622 8.35 -8.02 10.04
CA PRO A 622 8.89 -9.29 10.47
C PRO A 622 8.54 -9.56 11.93
N GLU A 623 8.04 -10.76 12.21
CA GLU A 623 7.98 -11.29 13.56
C GLU A 623 9.44 -11.52 13.98
N THR A 624 9.96 -10.67 14.88
CA THR A 624 11.29 -10.86 15.44
C THR A 624 11.30 -12.25 16.07
N PRO A 625 12.24 -13.14 15.70
CA PRO A 625 12.40 -14.37 16.45
C PRO A 625 12.64 -13.96 17.89
N VAL A 626 11.73 -14.33 18.79
CA VAL A 626 12.10 -14.39 20.20
C VAL A 626 13.07 -15.56 20.23
N GLU A 627 14.38 -15.28 20.09
CA GLU A 627 15.36 -16.27 20.49
C GLU A 627 14.96 -16.68 21.90
N PRO A 628 14.71 -17.98 22.17
CA PRO A 628 14.53 -18.40 23.54
C PRO A 628 15.77 -17.91 24.25
N VAL A 629 15.61 -16.93 25.15
CA VAL A 629 16.72 -16.40 25.93
C VAL A 629 17.34 -17.62 26.57
N LYS A 630 18.53 -18.01 26.09
CA LYS A 630 19.31 -19.07 26.71
C LYS A 630 19.61 -18.53 28.09
N LYS A 631 18.81 -18.92 29.07
CA LYS A 631 19.02 -18.51 30.45
C LYS A 631 20.39 -19.06 30.81
N ASP A 632 21.31 -18.18 31.18
CA ASP A 632 22.55 -18.60 31.81
C ASP A 632 22.20 -19.55 32.96
N GLU A 633 22.96 -20.65 33.11
CA GLU A 633 22.72 -21.65 34.17
C GLU A 633 22.62 -20.97 35.54
N VAL A 634 23.47 -19.95 35.79
CA VAL A 634 23.44 -19.14 37.00
C VAL A 634 22.94 -17.72 36.71
N SER A 635 21.80 -17.36 37.33
CA SER A 635 21.27 -15.99 37.29
C SER A 635 22.02 -15.05 38.25
N ILE A 636 23.11 -14.44 37.75
CA ILE A 636 23.93 -13.46 38.51
C ILE A 636 23.06 -12.31 39.06
N GLY A 637 22.12 -11.82 38.26
CA GLY A 637 21.21 -10.76 38.69
C GLY A 637 20.32 -11.16 39.87
N ASN A 638 19.92 -12.44 39.94
CA ASN A 638 19.17 -12.95 41.09
C ASN A 638 20.06 -13.10 42.33
N LEU A 639 21.32 -13.54 42.17
CA LEU A 639 22.28 -13.59 43.29
C LEU A 639 22.53 -12.20 43.90
N ILE A 640 22.68 -11.18 43.06
CA ILE A 640 22.82 -9.79 43.52
C ILE A 640 21.54 -9.34 44.26
N LYS A 641 20.35 -9.65 43.74
CA LYS A 641 19.09 -9.34 44.43
C LYS A 641 18.93 -10.07 45.76
N VAL A 642 19.33 -11.34 45.85
CA VAL A 642 19.27 -12.12 47.09
C VAL A 642 20.19 -11.53 48.15
N LYS A 643 21.39 -11.08 47.76
CA LYS A 643 22.34 -10.47 48.70
C LYS A 643 21.94 -9.06 49.15
N TRP A 644 21.43 -8.23 48.24
CA TRP A 644 21.23 -6.79 48.49
C TRP A 644 19.78 -6.37 48.70
N GLY A 645 18.82 -7.22 48.31
CA GLY A 645 17.38 -6.97 48.44
C GLY A 645 16.97 -5.63 47.84
N ASP A 646 16.14 -4.89 48.57
CA ASP A 646 15.61 -3.58 48.16
C ASP A 646 16.64 -2.44 48.24
N LYS A 647 17.87 -2.71 48.70
CA LYS A 647 18.94 -1.69 48.82
C LYS A 647 19.60 -1.34 47.50
N ILE A 648 19.23 -2.00 46.39
CA ILE A 648 19.77 -1.74 45.05
C ILE A 648 18.63 -1.57 44.04
N VAL A 649 18.65 -0.48 43.26
CA VAL A 649 17.65 -0.20 42.22
C VAL A 649 18.01 -0.88 40.89
N GLY A 650 16.99 -1.14 40.06
CA GLY A 650 17.13 -1.96 38.84
C GLY A 650 18.23 -1.53 37.87
N SER A 651 18.55 -0.24 37.78
CA SER A 651 19.64 0.29 36.95
C SER A 651 21.03 -0.11 37.45
N ASP A 652 21.22 -0.26 38.75
CA ASP A 652 22.53 -0.55 39.36
C ASP A 652 22.81 -2.05 39.43
N ILE A 653 21.75 -2.89 39.47
CA ILE A 653 21.87 -4.35 39.28
C ILE A 653 22.51 -4.66 37.92
N GLY A 654 22.16 -3.91 36.88
CA GLY A 654 22.74 -4.07 35.54
C GLY A 654 24.23 -3.73 35.48
N LYS A 655 24.67 -2.70 36.21
CA LYS A 655 26.09 -2.32 36.30
C LYS A 655 26.89 -3.34 37.11
N ALA A 656 26.36 -3.79 38.25
CA ALA A 656 26.97 -4.81 39.09
C ALA A 656 27.09 -6.15 38.34
N LYS A 657 26.07 -6.55 37.58
CA LYS A 657 26.12 -7.76 36.73
C LYS A 657 27.29 -7.70 35.74
N LYS A 658 27.46 -6.58 35.02
CA LYS A 658 28.56 -6.40 34.06
C LYS A 658 29.94 -6.43 34.72
N LEU A 659 30.05 -5.88 35.93
CA LEU A 659 31.31 -5.91 36.68
C LEU A 659 31.69 -7.35 37.07
N ILE A 660 30.73 -8.15 37.53
CA ILE A 660 30.96 -9.57 37.83
C ILE A 660 31.30 -10.34 36.56
N GLU A 661 30.59 -10.12 35.46
CA GLU A 661 30.87 -10.78 34.18
C GLU A 661 32.29 -10.47 33.67
N SER A 662 32.77 -9.23 33.86
CA SER A 662 34.16 -8.86 33.57
C SER A 662 35.15 -9.61 34.46
N GLN A 663 34.90 -9.67 35.78
CA GLN A 663 35.76 -10.41 36.71
C GLN A 663 35.75 -11.92 36.46
N MET A 664 34.62 -12.47 36.02
CA MET A 664 34.50 -13.85 35.58
C MET A 664 35.35 -14.09 34.33
N ALA A 665 35.30 -13.18 33.35
CA ALA A 665 36.13 -13.28 32.15
C ALA A 665 37.64 -13.20 32.48
N ASP A 666 38.05 -12.25 33.34
CA ASP A 666 39.45 -12.08 33.75
C ASP A 666 39.99 -13.30 34.50
N LYS A 667 39.12 -13.98 35.27
CA LYS A 667 39.46 -15.21 36.01
C LYS A 667 39.13 -16.50 35.26
N GLN A 668 38.71 -16.40 33.99
CA GLN A 668 38.28 -17.52 33.15
C GLN A 668 37.21 -18.44 33.77
N ILE A 669 36.28 -17.84 34.53
CA ILE A 669 35.16 -18.55 35.17
C ILE A 669 33.97 -18.56 34.20
N SER A 670 33.56 -19.74 33.73
CA SER A 670 32.35 -19.89 32.92
C SER A 670 31.08 -19.81 33.77
N ASN A 671 30.00 -19.24 33.21
CA ASN A 671 28.69 -19.23 33.86
C ASN A 671 28.05 -20.63 33.78
N SER A 672 28.25 -21.42 34.83
CA SER A 672 27.70 -22.77 35.00
C SER A 672 27.40 -23.05 36.47
N ASP A 673 26.49 -24.00 36.73
CA ASP A 673 26.15 -24.39 38.12
C ASP A 673 27.36 -24.95 38.88
N ALA A 674 28.29 -25.62 38.19
CA ALA A 674 29.54 -26.10 38.79
C ALA A 674 30.39 -24.97 39.39
N ASN A 675 30.32 -23.78 38.78
CA ASN A 675 31.06 -22.58 39.20
C ASN A 675 30.24 -21.66 40.13
N LEU A 676 29.03 -22.06 40.55
CA LEU A 676 28.13 -21.22 41.36
C LEU A 676 28.81 -20.67 42.62
N HIS A 677 29.67 -21.46 43.28
CA HIS A 677 30.37 -21.04 44.49
C HIS A 677 31.39 -19.91 44.21
N LEU A 678 32.10 -19.96 43.07
CA LEU A 678 33.04 -18.92 42.65
C LEU A 678 32.29 -17.65 42.25
N ILE A 679 31.18 -17.80 41.53
CA ILE A 679 30.32 -16.68 41.11
C ILE A 679 29.71 -15.99 42.34
N LYS A 680 29.21 -16.75 43.33
CA LYS A 680 28.72 -16.20 44.60
C LYS A 680 29.81 -15.43 45.35
N ASN A 681 31.04 -15.95 45.39
CA ASN A 681 32.15 -15.25 46.05
C ASN A 681 32.46 -13.90 45.38
N LEU A 682 32.36 -13.79 44.05
CA LEU A 682 32.46 -12.49 43.36
C LEU A 682 31.28 -11.55 43.72
N VAL A 683 30.06 -12.09 43.82
CA VAL A 683 28.88 -11.35 44.29
C VAL A 683 29.08 -10.87 45.73
N ASP A 684 29.69 -11.69 46.59
CA ASP A 684 29.90 -11.42 48.01
C ASP A 684 30.97 -10.36 48.26
N ASN A 685 31.95 -10.24 47.36
CA ASN A 685 33.01 -9.24 47.44
C ASN A 685 32.71 -7.91 46.72
N LEU A 686 31.52 -7.75 46.12
CA LEU A 686 31.07 -6.46 45.58
C LEU A 686 30.93 -5.42 46.68
N ASN A 687 31.61 -4.28 46.51
CA ASN A 687 31.53 -3.12 47.39
C ASN A 687 30.34 -2.23 46.98
N PRO A 688 29.53 -1.71 47.92
CA PRO A 688 28.38 -0.85 47.62
C PRO A 688 28.68 0.49 46.95
N SER A 689 29.94 0.93 47.04
CA SER A 689 30.35 2.33 46.84
C SER A 689 30.55 2.69 45.38
#